data_AF-A8TA42-F1
#
_entry.id   AF-A8TA42-F1
#
_cell.length_a   1.000
_cell.length_b   1.000
_cell.length_c   1.000
_cell.angle_alpha   90.00
_cell.angle_beta   90.00
_cell.angle_gamma   90.00
#
_symmetry.space_group_name_H-M   'P 1'
#
loop_
_entity.id
_entity.type
_entity.pdbx_description
1 polymer ?
#
loop_
_entity_poly.entity_id
_entity_poly.type
_entity_poly.pdbx_seq_one_letter_code
_entity_poly.pdbx_strand_id
1 'polypeptide(L)'
;MKLTSLSLLISSALLSQSAFAGTTNLIELGEQAKAQLNHMRQLATDAANVVEREGQRFLQYQGKEYLLSHENFPKFPLNDRGGEYSAAFPFVDENWEYVAYNDGFYLLHRELGIMNSDDTGCYVKYTPAAGGSQHDDGSDLEESPLVLSTVTSDCGSVIQPEITEFSAGSVSDIGVELVWNKLSDVTEYNIALTERSAGQSPITFNYVAKESGFYIGHLTPETTYEVELSACNVLSCDTEMFSFTTLPARLSYNDSRSAVNHLVGNLPAHVNFAQTHTSVMPNGNDEIKHPNLVMDRAAQLLVTPSRKNINQMWVDIEVEGVSMGRYAMYPPSALADTDQVDNGRSKVVFSHYAWSFPLNWEWMKPGLSLRFTDNQNREGILTSELLEFGGAPELVIQNIDIGMLIEPRDQYEMIQRMPELATDYFQKIPVSKLVMADYTPVHMRTITLPNGKVYTRASEYEEPGVYGGDMREYIGKRLVSIGINNANFGITDTAGGNAHWPRPFSHITAHNSRGQYLAKDKKTEVVTSVVVNHGLSGGGGMVTLIGSRGNEWSHELGHNFGRGHHPKDSSIHDMESGWGWDARYQRFIGNLHWSGAAYTVENEHSGEVVPPFANEFRFMREAMAGGEDARTGLISNYTLEHPIAARVTQDWFNRSNNLDMDTSTGFSQWDQYSQQYVEVDTEYEKPLEQGVPVITLLGIYDPTENNPSQIYPLIYSNYGNIHELPVPNTIEPQLEGWQHIASIDVNDRLNTEWQTMKVDNERLPICQFNYTNANGEQANFVGYEDTANQVCRTTSEMFWSVDGNREMPISQPSDYQLLASKGELAGRVTYTPTIDLGEKVLCSLDKDGTSHDGAGFIADGKCQQIEGVKHINGANWTYALHKGGITQYSLASQKQCELLVEKEDGTEQRIALAGARYNAGESNKFHINLPMETHPERITLSCFIGSNSSILDTVVTPRNPDADKLVGPVIIGQEYGYQAFESKMPSGWFTHTETFRPDTLSNQDRGYLATLRLGNEYPYVCRFPMMVNSVEKTLHGYVEDLGNGDFQCTGGDEITVRDSSGERPLLSELNRFEWLSLNNRADVGQRVKATESSDANLCSLTKGGEWYGAGYVNELGKCVQEPEVYWSNGNPWLFSDGYGQYSYR
;
A
#
# COMPACT_ATOMS: atom_id res chain seq x y z
N MET A 1 -71.35 44.63 17.15
CA MET A 1 -71.70 43.53 16.23
C MET A 1 -70.48 42.64 16.16
N LYS A 2 -70.48 41.54 16.93
CA LYS A 2 -69.37 40.60 17.12
C LYS A 2 -69.96 39.21 16.91
N LEU A 3 -69.47 38.48 15.91
CA LEU A 3 -69.76 37.07 15.71
C LEU A 3 -68.45 36.31 15.98
N THR A 4 -68.57 35.33 16.85
CA THR A 4 -67.51 34.62 17.55
C THR A 4 -67.02 33.40 16.78
N SER A 5 -65.72 33.14 16.93
CA SER A 5 -64.96 31.96 16.53
C SER A 5 -65.50 30.68 17.15
N LEU A 6 -66.07 29.76 16.35
CA LEU A 6 -66.21 28.34 16.67
C LEU A 6 -66.66 27.52 15.43
N SER A 7 -65.81 27.38 14.41
CA SER A 7 -66.12 26.51 13.25
C SER A 7 -64.91 26.04 12.44
N LEU A 8 -63.72 25.95 13.06
CA LEU A 8 -62.47 25.67 12.34
C LEU A 8 -61.67 24.45 12.88
N LEU A 9 -62.35 23.43 13.42
CA LEU A 9 -61.67 22.27 14.03
C LEU A 9 -62.23 20.87 13.67
N ILE A 10 -63.11 20.71 12.67
CA ILE A 10 -63.61 19.37 12.26
C ILE A 10 -63.65 19.20 10.73
N SER A 11 -62.70 19.81 10.01
CA SER A 11 -62.64 19.69 8.53
C SER A 11 -61.32 19.18 7.99
N SER A 12 -60.37 18.80 8.84
CA SER A 12 -59.00 18.40 8.44
C SER A 12 -58.71 16.90 8.57
N ALA A 13 -59.70 16.05 8.91
CA ALA A 13 -59.48 14.60 9.06
C ALA A 13 -59.98 13.76 7.87
N LEU A 14 -60.49 14.37 6.79
CA LEU A 14 -61.09 13.66 5.66
C LEU A 14 -60.62 14.26 4.33
N LEU A 15 -59.32 14.21 4.05
CA LEU A 15 -58.81 14.25 2.68
C LEU A 15 -57.69 13.22 2.52
N SER A 16 -57.91 12.34 1.53
CA SER A 16 -56.98 11.38 0.92
C SER A 16 -56.30 10.35 1.82
N GLN A 17 -57.08 9.41 2.35
CA GLN A 17 -56.61 8.02 2.35
C GLN A 17 -56.79 7.50 0.92
N SER A 18 -55.68 7.34 0.19
CA SER A 18 -55.65 6.32 -0.85
C SER A 18 -55.89 4.99 -0.14
N ALA A 19 -57.06 4.40 -0.34
CA ALA A 19 -57.36 3.04 0.11
C ALA A 19 -56.40 2.07 -0.57
N PHE A 20 -55.25 1.82 0.05
CA PHE A 20 -54.62 0.52 -0.08
C PHE A 20 -55.56 -0.46 0.61
N ALA A 21 -56.05 -1.45 -0.13
CA ALA A 21 -56.75 -2.58 0.44
C ALA A 21 -55.71 -3.42 1.22
N GLY A 22 -55.36 -2.97 2.42
CA GLY A 22 -54.61 -3.72 3.41
C GLY A 22 -55.55 -4.32 4.44
N THR A 23 -55.23 -5.53 4.91
CA THR A 23 -55.86 -6.18 6.06
C THR A 23 -55.73 -5.29 7.31
N THR A 24 -56.84 -4.99 7.99
CA THR A 24 -56.85 -4.16 9.20
C THR A 24 -56.17 -4.89 10.36
N ASN A 25 -55.22 -4.23 11.05
CA ASN A 25 -54.52 -4.80 12.21
C ASN A 25 -55.39 -4.75 13.49
N LEU A 26 -55.04 -5.52 14.53
CA LEU A 26 -55.84 -5.68 15.74
C LEU A 26 -56.15 -4.35 16.46
N ILE A 27 -55.17 -3.45 16.58
CA ILE A 27 -55.36 -2.16 17.25
C ILE A 27 -56.30 -1.27 16.45
N GLU A 28 -56.09 -1.16 15.13
CA GLU A 28 -56.94 -0.40 14.24
C GLU A 28 -58.37 -0.94 14.23
N LEU A 29 -58.52 -2.27 14.18
CA LEU A 29 -59.80 -2.97 14.24
C LEU A 29 -60.56 -2.64 15.53
N GLY A 30 -59.85 -2.60 16.66
CA GLY A 30 -60.40 -2.23 17.95
C GLY A 30 -60.90 -0.79 17.99
N GLU A 31 -60.14 0.16 17.46
CA GLU A 31 -60.55 1.57 17.39
C GLU A 31 -61.71 1.78 16.40
N GLN A 32 -61.72 1.09 15.25
CA GLN A 32 -62.84 1.13 14.31
C GLN A 32 -64.11 0.54 14.95
N ALA A 33 -64.01 -0.60 15.63
CA ALA A 33 -65.12 -1.21 16.37
C ALA A 33 -65.68 -0.27 17.44
N LYS A 34 -64.80 0.38 18.21
CA LYS A 34 -65.17 1.35 19.23
C LYS A 34 -65.82 2.61 18.64
N ALA A 35 -65.28 3.17 17.56
CA ALA A 35 -65.86 4.32 16.88
C ALA A 35 -67.26 4.01 16.36
N GLN A 36 -67.43 2.83 15.77
CA GLN A 36 -68.69 2.34 15.25
C GLN A 36 -69.74 2.08 16.34
N LEU A 37 -69.34 1.46 17.46
CA LEU A 37 -70.21 1.26 18.63
C LEU A 37 -70.66 2.59 19.24
N ASN A 38 -69.76 3.58 19.32
CA ASN A 38 -70.12 4.92 19.77
C ASN A 38 -71.04 5.65 18.79
N HIS A 39 -70.86 5.48 17.48
CA HIS A 39 -71.77 6.01 16.47
C HIS A 39 -73.18 5.42 16.61
N MET A 40 -73.28 4.08 16.75
CA MET A 40 -74.55 3.41 17.01
C MET A 40 -75.21 3.88 18.32
N ARG A 41 -74.43 4.05 19.39
CA ARG A 41 -74.91 4.63 20.66
C ARG A 41 -75.44 6.06 20.47
N GLN A 42 -74.75 6.89 19.69
CA GLN A 42 -75.20 8.25 19.41
C GLN A 42 -76.53 8.24 18.64
N LEU A 43 -76.67 7.37 17.62
CA LEU A 43 -77.93 7.20 16.91
C LEU A 43 -79.07 6.76 17.84
N ALA A 44 -78.78 5.93 18.84
CA ALA A 44 -79.73 5.48 19.85
C ALA A 44 -80.18 6.56 20.85
N THR A 45 -79.60 7.76 20.81
CA THR A 45 -80.10 8.92 21.57
C THR A 45 -81.26 9.64 20.88
N ASP A 46 -81.41 9.45 19.57
CA ASP A 46 -82.55 9.96 18.82
C ASP A 46 -83.68 8.92 18.83
N ALA A 47 -84.83 9.31 19.40
CA ALA A 47 -86.01 8.45 19.48
C ALA A 47 -86.53 8.00 18.10
N ALA A 48 -86.21 8.72 17.02
CA ALA A 48 -86.59 8.32 15.67
C ALA A 48 -85.89 7.03 15.20
N ASN A 49 -84.73 6.71 15.77
CA ASN A 49 -83.95 5.52 15.43
C ASN A 49 -84.20 4.34 16.39
N VAL A 50 -85.02 4.53 17.42
CA VAL A 50 -85.23 3.54 18.50
C VAL A 50 -86.69 3.08 18.54
N VAL A 51 -86.90 1.77 18.55
CA VAL A 51 -88.23 1.15 18.72
C VAL A 51 -88.30 0.47 20.08
N GLU A 52 -89.33 0.77 20.86
CA GLU A 52 -89.55 0.13 22.16
C GLU A 52 -90.57 -1.01 22.04
N ARG A 53 -90.22 -2.20 22.57
CA ARG A 53 -91.11 -3.38 22.63
C ARG A 53 -90.93 -4.04 23.99
N GLU A 54 -92.04 -4.32 24.67
CA GLU A 54 -92.05 -5.07 25.94
C GLU A 54 -91.10 -4.50 27.03
N GLY A 55 -90.95 -3.17 27.07
CA GLY A 55 -90.08 -2.49 28.04
C GLY A 55 -88.59 -2.49 27.67
N GLN A 56 -88.23 -3.03 26.51
CA GLN A 56 -86.87 -3.04 25.96
C GLN A 56 -86.76 -2.06 24.77
N ARG A 57 -85.59 -1.43 24.62
CA ARG A 57 -85.30 -0.45 23.57
C ARG A 57 -84.42 -1.09 22.50
N PHE A 58 -84.76 -0.93 21.23
CA PHE A 58 -84.01 -1.48 20.09
C PHE A 58 -83.59 -0.38 19.13
N LEU A 59 -82.31 -0.31 18.79
CA LEU A 59 -81.80 0.57 17.73
C LEU A 59 -82.04 -0.07 16.36
N GLN A 60 -82.68 0.66 15.45
CA GLN A 60 -82.75 0.29 14.04
C GLN A 60 -81.52 0.83 13.30
N TYR A 61 -80.65 -0.06 12.83
CA TYR A 61 -79.43 0.32 12.12
C TYR A 61 -79.16 -0.64 10.96
N GLN A 62 -78.96 -0.10 9.75
CA GLN A 62 -78.67 -0.85 8.51
C GLN A 62 -79.61 -2.06 8.26
N GLY A 63 -80.91 -1.89 8.53
CA GLY A 63 -81.91 -2.94 8.32
C GLY A 63 -81.92 -4.04 9.38
N LYS A 64 -81.20 -3.86 10.50
CA LYS A 64 -81.17 -4.74 11.68
C LYS A 64 -81.70 -4.03 12.92
N GLU A 65 -82.15 -4.81 13.90
CA GLU A 65 -82.60 -4.31 15.21
C GLU A 65 -81.62 -4.81 16.30
N TYR A 66 -81.00 -3.88 17.02
CA TYR A 66 -80.05 -4.18 18.10
C TYR A 66 -80.65 -3.81 19.45
N LEU A 67 -80.77 -4.76 20.37
CA LEU A 67 -81.24 -4.49 21.74
C LEU A 67 -80.26 -3.53 22.43
N LEU A 68 -80.75 -2.48 23.07
CA LEU A 68 -79.91 -1.49 23.74
C LEU A 68 -79.73 -1.82 25.22
N SER A 69 -78.50 -1.62 25.71
CA SER A 69 -78.20 -1.52 27.14
C SER A 69 -78.79 -0.26 27.78
N HIS A 70 -78.73 -0.17 29.11
CA HIS A 70 -79.19 1.01 29.85
C HIS A 70 -78.39 2.29 29.51
N GLU A 71 -77.16 2.15 28.99
CA GLU A 71 -76.33 3.26 28.50
C GLU A 71 -76.43 3.52 26.98
N ASN A 72 -77.43 2.93 26.31
CA ASN A 72 -77.69 3.02 24.86
C ASN A 72 -76.67 2.34 23.94
N PHE A 73 -75.81 1.46 24.45
CA PHE A 73 -74.92 0.65 23.61
C PHE A 73 -75.64 -0.61 23.07
N PRO A 74 -75.42 -1.02 21.80
CA PRO A 74 -76.09 -2.16 21.19
C PRO A 74 -75.59 -3.51 21.71
N LYS A 75 -76.50 -4.43 21.98
CA LYS A 75 -76.24 -5.83 22.32
C LYS A 75 -76.27 -6.68 21.06
N PHE A 76 -75.41 -7.70 20.99
CA PHE A 76 -75.24 -8.54 19.82
C PHE A 76 -75.71 -9.99 20.08
N PRO A 77 -76.26 -10.67 19.05
CA PRO A 77 -76.74 -12.04 19.16
C PRO A 77 -75.59 -13.06 19.26
N LEU A 78 -75.91 -14.31 19.60
CA LEU A 78 -74.91 -15.38 19.82
C LEU A 78 -74.06 -15.76 18.58
N ASN A 79 -74.43 -15.34 17.37
CA ASN A 79 -73.67 -15.55 16.13
C ASN A 79 -74.17 -14.61 15.03
N ASP A 80 -73.40 -14.49 13.94
CA ASP A 80 -73.73 -13.63 12.80
C ASP A 80 -74.59 -14.31 11.70
N ARG A 81 -75.38 -15.34 12.02
CA ARG A 81 -76.20 -16.00 10.97
C ARG A 81 -77.25 -15.08 10.36
N GLY A 82 -77.68 -14.05 11.09
CA GLY A 82 -78.59 -13.03 10.59
C GLY A 82 -77.88 -11.86 9.91
N GLY A 83 -76.56 -11.72 10.01
CA GLY A 83 -75.80 -10.59 9.46
C GLY A 83 -75.79 -9.34 10.35
N GLU A 84 -76.14 -9.46 11.64
CA GLU A 84 -76.10 -8.38 12.63
C GLU A 84 -74.68 -7.85 12.89
N TYR A 85 -73.66 -8.71 12.98
CA TYR A 85 -72.28 -8.27 13.13
C TYR A 85 -71.75 -7.66 11.83
N SER A 86 -71.94 -8.33 10.70
CA SER A 86 -71.51 -7.82 9.38
C SER A 86 -72.16 -6.48 9.01
N ALA A 87 -73.42 -6.25 9.40
CA ALA A 87 -74.12 -4.98 9.18
C ALA A 87 -73.64 -3.87 10.13
N ALA A 88 -73.29 -4.21 11.38
CA ALA A 88 -72.75 -3.26 12.34
C ALA A 88 -71.29 -2.90 12.04
N PHE A 89 -70.48 -3.85 11.59
CA PHE A 89 -69.03 -3.71 11.41
C PHE A 89 -68.60 -4.17 10.01
N PRO A 90 -68.98 -3.42 8.96
CA PRO A 90 -68.72 -3.81 7.56
C PRO A 90 -67.23 -3.79 7.16
N PHE A 91 -66.35 -3.32 8.05
CA PHE A 91 -64.90 -3.25 7.86
C PHE A 91 -64.15 -4.48 8.38
N VAL A 92 -64.83 -5.39 9.08
CA VAL A 92 -64.20 -6.63 9.57
C VAL A 92 -64.18 -7.66 8.45
N ASP A 93 -62.98 -8.06 8.03
CA ASP A 93 -62.77 -9.02 6.96
C ASP A 93 -62.85 -10.49 7.43
N GLU A 94 -62.59 -11.42 6.51
CA GLU A 94 -62.71 -12.86 6.78
C GLU A 94 -61.60 -13.43 7.69
N ASN A 95 -60.52 -12.69 7.96
CA ASN A 95 -59.42 -13.12 8.83
C ASN A 95 -59.79 -13.04 10.32
N TRP A 96 -60.89 -12.34 10.63
CA TRP A 96 -61.36 -12.13 11.98
C TRP A 96 -62.64 -12.93 12.25
N GLU A 97 -62.84 -13.32 13.51
CA GLU A 97 -64.04 -14.02 13.95
C GLU A 97 -64.63 -13.44 15.23
N TYR A 98 -65.95 -13.35 15.24
CA TYR A 98 -66.73 -12.95 16.40
C TYR A 98 -66.99 -14.15 17.31
N VAL A 99 -66.60 -14.04 18.57
CA VAL A 99 -66.97 -14.98 19.63
C VAL A 99 -67.90 -14.25 20.59
N ALA A 100 -69.20 -14.59 20.55
CA ALA A 100 -70.21 -13.93 21.37
C ALA A 100 -69.95 -14.15 22.87
N TYR A 101 -70.06 -13.07 23.67
CA TYR A 101 -69.82 -13.11 25.11
C TYR A 101 -70.61 -12.01 25.83
N ASN A 102 -71.39 -12.38 26.85
CA ASN A 102 -72.16 -11.45 27.72
C ASN A 102 -72.86 -10.31 26.95
N ASP A 103 -73.72 -10.67 26.00
CA ASP A 103 -74.45 -9.72 25.12
C ASP A 103 -73.56 -8.81 24.23
N GLY A 104 -72.25 -9.00 24.26
CA GLY A 104 -71.27 -8.42 23.36
C GLY A 104 -70.48 -9.52 22.63
N PHE A 105 -69.20 -9.26 22.38
CA PHE A 105 -68.34 -10.17 21.63
C PHE A 105 -66.86 -9.95 21.89
N TYR A 106 -66.09 -10.98 21.61
CA TYR A 106 -64.67 -10.88 21.30
C TYR A 106 -64.48 -10.94 19.79
N LEU A 107 -63.53 -10.18 19.27
CA LEU A 107 -63.09 -10.24 17.89
C LEU A 107 -61.66 -10.76 17.87
N LEU A 108 -61.47 -11.96 17.33
CA LEU A 108 -60.20 -12.68 17.34
C LEU A 108 -59.70 -12.93 15.93
N HIS A 109 -58.37 -12.90 15.75
CA HIS A 109 -57.77 -13.32 14.49
C HIS A 109 -57.84 -14.84 14.40
N ARG A 110 -58.26 -15.40 13.26
CA ARG A 110 -58.48 -16.85 13.10
C ARG A 110 -57.24 -17.71 13.32
N GLU A 111 -56.06 -17.16 13.04
CA GLU A 111 -54.78 -17.89 13.17
C GLU A 111 -54.02 -17.56 14.46
N LEU A 112 -54.23 -16.38 15.03
CA LEU A 112 -53.37 -15.80 16.09
C LEU A 112 -54.13 -15.42 17.36
N GLY A 113 -55.46 -15.45 17.32
CA GLY A 113 -56.31 -15.06 18.43
C GLY A 113 -56.21 -16.07 19.58
N ILE A 114 -55.63 -15.64 20.70
CA ILE A 114 -55.56 -16.41 21.94
C ILE A 114 -56.43 -15.70 22.98
N MET A 115 -57.19 -16.47 23.75
CA MET A 115 -57.96 -15.97 24.89
C MET A 115 -57.68 -16.85 26.09
N ASN A 116 -56.96 -16.31 27.07
CA ASN A 116 -56.60 -17.03 28.29
C ASN A 116 -57.63 -16.79 29.40
N SER A 117 -57.63 -17.67 30.40
CA SER A 117 -58.57 -17.61 31.52
C SER A 117 -58.34 -16.44 32.48
N ASP A 118 -57.21 -15.75 32.37
CA ASP A 118 -56.79 -14.62 33.22
C ASP A 118 -57.00 -13.25 32.54
N ASP A 119 -57.89 -13.18 31.54
CA ASP A 119 -58.17 -12.00 30.70
C ASP A 119 -56.94 -11.52 29.88
N THR A 120 -55.84 -12.27 29.83
CA THR A 120 -54.77 -12.06 28.84
C THR A 120 -55.12 -12.67 27.48
N GLY A 121 -54.54 -12.15 26.40
CA GLY A 121 -54.73 -12.70 25.06
C GLY A 121 -54.47 -11.71 23.93
N CYS A 122 -55.07 -12.00 22.77
CA CYS A 122 -54.96 -11.25 21.52
C CYS A 122 -56.34 -11.07 20.86
N TYR A 123 -57.08 -10.02 21.25
CA TYR A 123 -58.46 -9.81 20.79
C TYR A 123 -58.97 -8.39 21.06
N VAL A 124 -60.05 -7.99 20.37
CA VAL A 124 -60.90 -6.86 20.77
C VAL A 124 -62.05 -7.38 21.61
N LYS A 125 -62.27 -6.84 22.81
CA LYS A 125 -63.37 -7.19 23.71
C LYS A 125 -64.39 -6.06 23.76
N TYR A 126 -65.64 -6.41 23.49
CA TYR A 126 -66.79 -5.56 23.74
C TYR A 126 -67.78 -6.27 24.67
N THR A 127 -68.15 -5.62 25.75
CA THR A 127 -69.24 -6.03 26.63
C THR A 127 -70.10 -4.82 26.96
N PRO A 128 -71.36 -4.75 26.50
CA PRO A 128 -72.26 -3.64 26.80
C PRO A 128 -72.56 -3.57 28.29
N ALA A 129 -72.76 -2.35 28.82
CA ALA A 129 -73.09 -2.16 30.23
C ALA A 129 -74.38 -2.93 30.60
N ALA A 130 -74.30 -3.80 31.60
CA ALA A 130 -75.46 -4.54 32.10
C ALA A 130 -75.95 -3.85 33.38
N GLY A 131 -77.19 -3.38 33.37
CA GLY A 131 -77.85 -2.94 34.60
C GLY A 131 -78.24 -4.17 35.40
N GLY A 132 -77.91 -4.19 36.69
CA GLY A 132 -78.30 -5.30 37.57
C GLY A 132 -79.81 -5.49 37.56
N SER A 133 -80.30 -6.70 37.31
CA SER A 133 -81.65 -7.05 37.75
C SER A 133 -81.66 -7.15 39.27
N GLN A 134 -82.72 -6.65 39.91
CA GLN A 134 -82.91 -6.88 41.34
C GLN A 134 -83.15 -8.37 41.59
N HIS A 135 -82.50 -8.92 42.62
CA HIS A 135 -82.95 -10.19 43.20
C HIS A 135 -84.41 -10.07 43.66
N ASP A 136 -85.14 -11.20 43.74
CA ASP A 136 -86.51 -11.23 44.30
C ASP A 136 -86.57 -10.70 45.76
N ASP A 137 -85.41 -10.55 46.42
CA ASP A 137 -85.25 -9.98 47.77
C ASP A 137 -84.87 -8.48 47.81
N GLY A 138 -84.70 -7.84 46.65
CA GLY A 138 -84.40 -6.40 46.54
C GLY A 138 -82.93 -6.01 46.70
N SER A 139 -81.99 -6.96 46.71
CA SER A 139 -80.56 -6.66 46.57
C SER A 139 -80.16 -6.46 45.10
N ASP A 140 -79.35 -5.42 44.82
CA ASP A 140 -78.92 -5.08 43.46
C ASP A 140 -77.83 -6.07 43.00
N LEU A 141 -78.03 -6.73 41.85
CA LEU A 141 -76.94 -7.43 41.15
C LEU A 141 -75.90 -6.37 40.72
N GLU A 142 -74.61 -6.71 40.85
CA GLU A 142 -73.52 -5.80 40.47
C GLU A 142 -73.71 -5.27 39.03
N GLU A 143 -73.75 -3.94 38.90
CA GLU A 143 -73.71 -3.28 37.60
C GLU A 143 -72.37 -3.64 36.93
N SER A 144 -72.45 -4.31 35.78
CA SER A 144 -71.26 -4.57 34.98
C SER A 144 -71.00 -3.37 34.08
N PRO A 145 -69.84 -2.70 34.20
CA PRO A 145 -69.53 -1.54 33.38
C PRO A 145 -69.36 -1.94 31.91
N LEU A 146 -69.50 -0.97 31.02
CA LEU A 146 -69.09 -1.11 29.62
C LEU A 146 -67.61 -1.48 29.54
N VAL A 147 -67.30 -2.57 28.83
CA VAL A 147 -65.91 -2.95 28.50
C VAL A 147 -65.70 -2.77 27.00
N LEU A 148 -64.74 -1.93 26.65
CA LEU A 148 -64.23 -1.74 25.29
C LEU A 148 -62.71 -1.71 25.38
N SER A 149 -62.06 -2.81 25.02
CA SER A 149 -60.61 -2.94 25.15
C SER A 149 -60.01 -3.77 24.03
N THR A 150 -58.87 -3.33 23.51
CA THR A 150 -57.98 -4.16 22.67
C THR A 150 -56.91 -4.76 23.58
N VAL A 151 -56.81 -6.09 23.60
CA VAL A 151 -55.86 -6.84 24.44
C VAL A 151 -54.78 -7.43 23.54
N THR A 152 -53.52 -7.13 23.85
CA THR A 152 -52.33 -7.59 23.10
C THR A 152 -51.28 -8.25 24.02
N SER A 153 -51.69 -8.69 25.20
CA SER A 153 -50.76 -9.18 26.24
C SER A 153 -50.21 -10.56 25.95
N ASP A 154 -50.86 -11.35 25.09
CA ASP A 154 -50.41 -12.67 24.64
C ASP A 154 -50.93 -12.94 23.22
N CYS A 155 -50.12 -12.56 22.22
CA CYS A 155 -50.37 -12.74 20.79
C CYS A 155 -49.47 -13.83 20.17
N GLY A 156 -49.04 -14.80 20.98
CA GLY A 156 -48.13 -15.86 20.54
C GLY A 156 -46.71 -15.32 20.30
N SER A 157 -46.10 -15.68 19.16
CA SER A 157 -44.76 -15.20 18.77
C SER A 157 -44.76 -13.81 18.15
N VAL A 158 -45.94 -13.25 17.84
CA VAL A 158 -46.04 -11.95 17.17
C VAL A 158 -45.96 -10.84 18.21
N ILE A 159 -45.01 -9.94 18.04
CA ILE A 159 -44.86 -8.75 18.88
C ILE A 159 -45.26 -7.49 18.10
N GLN A 160 -45.57 -6.39 18.80
CA GLN A 160 -45.81 -5.11 18.14
C GLN A 160 -44.52 -4.67 17.43
N PRO A 161 -44.58 -4.19 16.18
CA PRO A 161 -43.42 -3.65 15.49
C PRO A 161 -42.95 -2.39 16.23
N GLU A 162 -41.64 -2.24 16.35
CA GLU A 162 -40.98 -1.04 16.92
C GLU A 162 -39.76 -0.70 16.05
N ILE A 163 -39.90 0.31 15.20
CA ILE A 163 -38.84 0.81 14.35
C ILE A 163 -37.83 1.54 15.23
N THR A 164 -36.59 1.05 15.24
CA THR A 164 -35.50 1.67 15.97
C THR A 164 -34.33 1.97 15.04
N GLU A 165 -33.52 2.96 15.43
CA GLU A 165 -32.33 3.39 14.68
C GLU A 165 -32.64 3.81 13.23
N PHE A 166 -33.83 4.36 12.97
CA PHE A 166 -34.15 4.89 11.65
C PHE A 166 -33.37 6.19 11.40
N SER A 167 -32.44 6.14 10.45
CA SER A 167 -31.60 7.29 10.10
C SER A 167 -31.11 7.23 8.65
N ALA A 168 -30.45 8.29 8.22
CA ALA A 168 -29.66 8.26 7.00
C ALA A 168 -28.33 7.54 7.28
N GLY A 169 -28.06 6.44 6.58
CA GLY A 169 -26.77 5.74 6.64
C GLY A 169 -25.67 6.50 5.88
N SER A 170 -26.05 7.10 4.75
CA SER A 170 -25.17 7.95 3.95
C SER A 170 -25.98 8.97 3.15
N VAL A 171 -25.38 10.12 2.85
CA VAL A 171 -26.01 11.20 2.05
C VAL A 171 -24.99 11.72 1.04
N SER A 172 -25.40 11.85 -0.21
CA SER A 172 -24.65 12.56 -1.26
C SER A 172 -25.41 13.80 -1.72
N ASP A 173 -24.91 14.46 -2.76
CA ASP A 173 -25.59 15.57 -3.41
C ASP A 173 -26.85 15.12 -4.17
N ILE A 174 -26.90 13.86 -4.62
CA ILE A 174 -28.06 13.34 -5.37
C ILE A 174 -28.67 12.05 -4.82
N GLY A 175 -28.37 11.66 -3.58
CA GLY A 175 -28.92 10.42 -3.03
C GLY A 175 -28.77 10.26 -1.51
N VAL A 176 -29.53 9.32 -0.98
CA VAL A 176 -29.53 8.93 0.44
C VAL A 176 -29.63 7.42 0.58
N GLU A 177 -28.97 6.87 1.57
CA GLU A 177 -29.21 5.52 2.07
C GLU A 177 -29.98 5.60 3.38
N LEU A 178 -31.06 4.84 3.48
CA LEU A 178 -31.87 4.74 4.68
C LEU A 178 -31.57 3.44 5.41
N VAL A 179 -31.31 3.52 6.71
CA VAL A 179 -30.99 2.38 7.57
C VAL A 179 -31.90 2.37 8.80
N TRP A 180 -32.24 1.16 9.26
CA TRP A 180 -33.04 0.87 10.45
C TRP A 180 -32.74 -0.55 10.97
N ASN A 181 -33.15 -0.86 12.20
CA ASN A 181 -33.07 -2.21 12.73
C ASN A 181 -34.17 -3.11 12.14
N LYS A 182 -33.78 -4.29 11.65
CA LYS A 182 -34.73 -5.24 11.04
C LYS A 182 -35.65 -5.86 12.09
N LEU A 183 -36.95 -5.82 11.83
CA LEU A 183 -37.99 -6.47 12.62
C LEU A 183 -38.24 -7.90 12.13
N SER A 184 -38.35 -8.85 13.05
CA SER A 184 -38.50 -10.28 12.74
C SER A 184 -39.85 -10.63 12.09
N ASP A 185 -40.91 -9.91 12.46
CA ASP A 185 -42.29 -10.25 12.11
C ASP A 185 -42.86 -9.35 11.00
N VAL A 186 -42.00 -8.53 10.36
CA VAL A 186 -42.36 -7.60 9.29
C VAL A 186 -41.64 -8.00 8.01
N THR A 187 -42.40 -8.15 6.92
CA THR A 187 -41.86 -8.56 5.61
C THR A 187 -41.61 -7.38 4.66
N GLU A 188 -42.28 -6.25 4.90
CA GLU A 188 -42.22 -5.06 4.05
C GLU A 188 -42.29 -3.77 4.88
N TYR A 189 -41.55 -2.77 4.45
CA TYR A 189 -41.51 -1.43 5.04
C TYR A 189 -41.94 -0.43 3.96
N ASN A 190 -42.82 0.51 4.30
CA ASN A 190 -43.24 1.58 3.40
C ASN A 190 -42.45 2.84 3.73
N ILE A 191 -41.83 3.43 2.71
CA ILE A 191 -41.05 4.66 2.82
C ILE A 191 -41.77 5.76 2.07
N ALA A 192 -42.11 6.85 2.74
CA ALA A 192 -42.61 8.08 2.12
C ALA A 192 -41.52 9.17 2.22
N LEU A 193 -40.98 9.57 1.07
CA LEU A 193 -39.97 10.63 0.97
C LEU A 193 -40.60 11.90 0.42
N THR A 194 -40.69 12.95 1.24
CA THR A 194 -41.30 14.23 0.90
C THR A 194 -40.23 15.30 0.66
N GLU A 195 -40.16 15.80 -0.57
CA GLU A 195 -39.33 16.95 -0.94
C GLU A 195 -39.95 18.26 -0.44
N ARG A 196 -39.18 19.08 0.30
CA ARG A 196 -39.62 20.40 0.77
C ARG A 196 -38.73 21.52 0.22
N SER A 197 -38.99 21.87 -1.04
CA SER A 197 -38.37 23.02 -1.69
C SER A 197 -39.01 24.34 -1.22
N ALA A 198 -38.18 25.34 -0.90
CA ALA A 198 -38.64 26.64 -0.39
C ALA A 198 -39.60 27.33 -1.38
N GLY A 199 -40.85 27.55 -0.97
CA GLY A 199 -41.87 28.23 -1.79
C GLY A 199 -42.61 27.34 -2.80
N GLN A 200 -42.40 26.03 -2.77
CA GLN A 200 -43.12 25.05 -3.60
C GLN A 200 -44.01 24.13 -2.75
N SER A 201 -45.02 23.51 -3.39
CA SER A 201 -45.82 22.47 -2.74
C SER A 201 -44.97 21.21 -2.53
N PRO A 202 -45.07 20.53 -1.38
CA PRO A 202 -44.33 19.28 -1.15
C PRO A 202 -44.71 18.20 -2.16
N ILE A 203 -43.73 17.40 -2.58
CA ILE A 203 -43.92 16.23 -3.44
C ILE A 203 -43.48 15.00 -2.67
N THR A 204 -44.36 14.00 -2.53
CA THR A 204 -44.06 12.74 -1.83
C THR A 204 -43.86 11.59 -2.82
N PHE A 205 -42.75 10.89 -2.67
CA PHE A 205 -42.40 9.68 -3.40
C PHE A 205 -42.52 8.47 -2.46
N ASN A 206 -43.23 7.42 -2.87
CA ASN A 206 -43.44 6.23 -2.05
C ASN A 206 -42.62 5.04 -2.57
N TYR A 207 -41.98 4.32 -1.65
CA TYR A 207 -41.18 3.13 -1.93
C TYR A 207 -41.56 1.99 -0.99
N VAL A 208 -41.31 0.76 -1.41
CA VAL A 208 -41.45 -0.44 -0.58
C VAL A 208 -40.09 -1.10 -0.47
N ALA A 209 -39.63 -1.30 0.77
CA ALA A 209 -38.39 -1.98 1.10
C ALA A 209 -38.66 -3.32 1.80
N LYS A 210 -37.78 -4.29 1.61
CA LYS A 210 -37.86 -5.59 2.30
C LYS A 210 -36.82 -5.72 3.42
N GLU A 211 -35.77 -4.92 3.36
CA GLU A 211 -34.69 -4.89 4.33
C GLU A 211 -34.04 -3.51 4.41
N SER A 212 -33.31 -3.29 5.49
CA SER A 212 -32.53 -2.08 5.79
C SER A 212 -31.40 -1.85 4.77
N GLY A 213 -30.89 -0.61 4.68
CA GLY A 213 -29.88 -0.22 3.70
C GLY A 213 -30.49 0.10 2.33
N PHE A 214 -31.56 0.90 2.31
CA PHE A 214 -32.33 1.21 1.11
C PHE A 214 -31.89 2.54 0.50
N TYR A 215 -31.32 2.51 -0.71
CA TYR A 215 -30.83 3.68 -1.44
C TYR A 215 -31.92 4.35 -2.28
N ILE A 216 -32.00 5.67 -2.20
CA ILE A 216 -32.82 6.51 -3.06
C ILE A 216 -31.90 7.54 -3.72
N GLY A 217 -31.73 7.42 -5.04
CA GLY A 217 -30.94 8.36 -5.85
C GLY A 217 -31.78 9.35 -6.65
N HIS A 218 -31.11 10.18 -7.44
CA HIS A 218 -31.70 11.25 -8.27
C HIS A 218 -32.42 12.33 -7.46
N LEU A 219 -31.94 12.61 -6.25
CA LEU A 219 -32.39 13.73 -5.44
C LEU A 219 -31.79 15.05 -5.94
N THR A 220 -32.40 16.15 -5.54
CA THR A 220 -31.93 17.50 -5.85
C THR A 220 -30.85 17.90 -4.83
N PRO A 221 -29.68 18.43 -5.26
CA PRO A 221 -28.66 18.96 -4.34
C PRO A 221 -29.17 20.11 -3.47
N GLU A 222 -28.62 20.24 -2.26
CA GLU A 222 -28.96 21.29 -1.28
C GLU A 222 -30.45 21.38 -0.93
N THR A 223 -31.17 20.26 -1.00
CA THR A 223 -32.61 20.19 -0.76
C THR A 223 -32.91 19.38 0.49
N THR A 224 -33.84 19.87 1.31
CA THR A 224 -34.30 19.18 2.51
C THR A 224 -35.45 18.24 2.18
N TYR A 225 -35.34 17.01 2.67
CA TYR A 225 -36.34 15.97 2.56
C TYR A 225 -36.79 15.55 3.94
N GLU A 226 -38.10 15.31 4.09
CA GLU A 226 -38.67 14.57 5.20
C GLU A 226 -38.87 13.13 4.75
N VAL A 227 -38.46 12.17 5.58
CA VAL A 227 -38.66 10.76 5.29
C VAL A 227 -39.42 10.11 6.44
N GLU A 228 -40.45 9.37 6.08
CA GLU A 228 -41.28 8.57 6.99
C GLU A 228 -41.11 7.09 6.63
N LEU A 229 -40.78 6.25 7.60
CA LEU A 229 -40.73 4.80 7.49
C LEU A 229 -41.87 4.21 8.31
N SER A 230 -42.69 3.36 7.71
CA SER A 230 -43.76 2.65 8.41
C SER A 230 -43.67 1.15 8.20
N ALA A 231 -43.92 0.41 9.28
CA ALA A 231 -43.89 -1.04 9.33
C ALA A 231 -45.15 -1.54 10.04
N CYS A 232 -45.89 -2.44 9.41
CA CYS A 232 -47.13 -2.99 9.96
C CYS A 232 -47.07 -4.50 10.05
N ASN A 233 -47.65 -5.06 11.11
CA ASN A 233 -48.02 -6.46 11.17
C ASN A 233 -49.50 -6.59 11.57
N VAL A 234 -49.93 -7.82 11.85
CA VAL A 234 -51.32 -8.14 12.23
C VAL A 234 -51.78 -7.47 13.55
N LEU A 235 -50.86 -7.02 14.40
CA LEU A 235 -51.18 -6.37 15.69
C LEU A 235 -51.31 -4.86 15.55
N SER A 236 -50.30 -4.21 14.99
CA SER A 236 -50.22 -2.76 14.87
C SER A 236 -49.27 -2.32 13.77
N CYS A 237 -49.24 -1.01 13.53
CA CYS A 237 -48.22 -0.34 12.74
C CYS A 237 -47.38 0.53 13.66
N ASP A 238 -46.11 0.68 13.29
CA ASP A 238 -45.23 1.70 13.84
C ASP A 238 -44.67 2.57 12.71
N THR A 239 -44.40 3.84 13.04
CA THR A 239 -43.97 4.86 12.09
C THR A 239 -42.94 5.77 12.73
N GLU A 240 -41.80 5.92 12.08
CA GLU A 240 -40.73 6.83 12.47
C GLU A 240 -40.41 7.81 11.35
N MET A 241 -39.99 9.03 11.71
CA MET A 241 -39.69 10.07 10.72
C MET A 241 -38.49 10.94 11.13
N PHE A 242 -37.70 11.36 10.14
CA PHE A 242 -36.65 12.36 10.32
C PHE A 242 -36.49 13.21 9.05
N SER A 243 -35.62 14.23 9.13
CA SER A 243 -35.27 15.06 7.97
C SER A 243 -33.78 15.01 7.69
N PHE A 244 -33.41 15.08 6.42
CA PHE A 244 -32.02 15.25 5.99
C PHE A 244 -31.94 16.26 4.85
N THR A 245 -30.75 16.81 4.63
CA THR A 245 -30.46 17.72 3.52
C THR A 245 -29.38 17.10 2.65
N THR A 246 -29.61 17.03 1.35
CA THR A 246 -28.61 16.59 0.37
C THR A 246 -27.43 17.56 0.32
N LEU A 247 -26.27 17.06 -0.07
CA LEU A 247 -25.04 17.85 -0.08
C LEU A 247 -24.99 18.83 -1.27
N PRO A 248 -24.10 19.84 -1.24
CA PRO A 248 -23.86 20.71 -2.39
C PRO A 248 -23.47 19.94 -3.64
N ALA A 249 -23.91 20.43 -4.81
CA ALA A 249 -23.70 19.77 -6.10
C ALA A 249 -22.22 19.45 -6.36
N ARG A 250 -21.96 18.25 -6.90
CA ARG A 250 -20.60 17.73 -7.12
C ARG A 250 -20.37 17.39 -8.59
N LEU A 251 -19.10 17.44 -8.99
CA LEU A 251 -18.68 16.96 -10.30
C LEU A 251 -18.40 15.46 -10.22
N SER A 252 -18.97 14.68 -11.14
CA SER A 252 -18.62 13.26 -11.29
C SER A 252 -17.51 13.06 -12.31
N TYR A 253 -16.47 12.32 -11.93
CA TYR A 253 -15.40 11.93 -12.83
C TYR A 253 -15.83 10.81 -13.80
N ASN A 254 -16.39 9.71 -13.30
CA ASN A 254 -16.60 8.49 -14.10
C ASN A 254 -17.92 8.47 -14.89
N ASP A 255 -18.91 9.27 -14.51
CA ASP A 255 -20.30 9.14 -15.02
C ASP A 255 -20.47 9.49 -16.51
N SER A 256 -19.52 10.24 -17.09
CA SER A 256 -19.56 10.62 -18.51
C SER A 256 -18.90 9.58 -19.43
N ARG A 257 -18.28 8.53 -18.87
CA ARG A 257 -17.59 7.50 -19.66
C ARG A 257 -18.58 6.48 -20.21
N SER A 258 -18.26 5.94 -21.39
CA SER A 258 -19.03 4.85 -22.00
C SER A 258 -18.89 3.58 -21.15
N ALA A 259 -19.99 3.13 -20.54
CA ALA A 259 -19.99 1.92 -19.72
C ALA A 259 -19.88 0.66 -20.60
N VAL A 260 -18.85 -0.17 -20.36
CA VAL A 260 -18.71 -1.51 -20.94
C VAL A 260 -19.38 -2.52 -20.02
N ASN A 261 -20.21 -3.42 -20.54
CA ASN A 261 -20.80 -4.49 -19.72
C ASN A 261 -19.80 -5.65 -19.54
N HIS A 262 -19.50 -6.00 -18.28
CA HIS A 262 -18.66 -7.15 -17.94
C HIS A 262 -19.44 -8.34 -17.40
N LEU A 263 -20.74 -8.18 -17.13
CA LEU A 263 -21.55 -9.20 -16.48
C LEU A 263 -22.33 -10.05 -17.49
N VAL A 264 -22.43 -11.35 -17.19
CA VAL A 264 -23.34 -12.28 -17.87
C VAL A 264 -24.63 -12.36 -17.08
N GLY A 265 -25.76 -11.93 -17.67
CA GLY A 265 -27.06 -11.93 -17.01
C GLY A 265 -27.99 -10.82 -17.48
N ASN A 266 -29.03 -10.53 -16.70
CA ASN A 266 -30.00 -9.46 -16.98
C ASN A 266 -29.72 -8.17 -16.17
N LEU A 267 -28.66 -8.14 -15.37
CA LEU A 267 -28.07 -6.96 -14.74
C LEU A 267 -26.78 -6.57 -15.47
N PRO A 268 -26.84 -5.79 -16.58
CA PRO A 268 -25.64 -5.31 -17.23
C PRO A 268 -24.97 -4.22 -16.38
N ALA A 269 -23.67 -4.34 -16.14
CA ALA A 269 -22.89 -3.38 -15.38
C ALA A 269 -21.44 -3.32 -15.83
N HIS A 270 -20.85 -2.15 -15.70
CA HIS A 270 -19.40 -1.98 -15.75
C HIS A 270 -18.82 -2.29 -14.38
N VAL A 271 -17.79 -3.13 -14.36
CA VAL A 271 -17.12 -3.59 -13.13
C VAL A 271 -15.66 -3.16 -13.19
N ASN A 272 -15.16 -2.56 -12.11
CA ASN A 272 -13.75 -2.25 -11.92
C ASN A 272 -13.27 -2.72 -10.54
N PHE A 273 -11.96 -2.92 -10.42
CA PHE A 273 -11.29 -3.29 -9.17
C PHE A 273 -10.22 -2.24 -8.85
N ALA A 274 -10.43 -1.42 -7.85
CA ALA A 274 -9.43 -0.44 -7.45
C ALA A 274 -8.40 -1.08 -6.50
N GLN A 275 -7.23 -1.38 -7.06
CA GLN A 275 -6.04 -1.79 -6.31
C GLN A 275 -5.01 -0.66 -6.31
N THR A 276 -4.29 -0.51 -7.42
CA THR A 276 -3.48 0.69 -7.70
C THR A 276 -4.27 1.73 -8.49
N HIS A 277 -5.18 1.27 -9.36
CA HIS A 277 -5.98 2.13 -10.25
C HIS A 277 -7.44 1.66 -10.30
N THR A 278 -8.38 2.59 -10.40
CA THR A 278 -9.82 2.32 -10.61
C THR A 278 -10.14 1.92 -12.06
N SER A 279 -9.18 2.01 -12.98
CA SER A 279 -9.35 1.67 -14.41
C SER A 279 -9.07 0.19 -14.71
N VAL A 280 -8.72 -0.62 -13.69
CA VAL A 280 -8.52 -2.06 -13.84
C VAL A 280 -9.88 -2.76 -13.97
N MET A 281 -10.04 -3.50 -15.06
CA MET A 281 -11.24 -4.26 -15.39
C MET A 281 -11.05 -5.75 -15.05
N PRO A 282 -12.13 -6.55 -14.95
CA PRO A 282 -12.04 -7.99 -14.76
C PRO A 282 -11.21 -8.70 -15.83
N ASN A 283 -11.29 -8.25 -17.09
CA ASN A 283 -10.58 -8.81 -18.24
C ASN A 283 -10.40 -7.72 -19.32
N GLY A 284 -9.64 -8.02 -20.38
CA GLY A 284 -9.45 -7.12 -21.53
C GLY A 284 -8.45 -5.98 -21.27
N ASN A 285 -7.78 -5.96 -20.12
CA ASN A 285 -6.81 -4.91 -19.78
C ASN A 285 -5.59 -4.92 -20.72
N ASP A 286 -5.21 -6.10 -21.24
CA ASP A 286 -4.13 -6.27 -22.22
C ASP A 286 -4.33 -5.41 -23.48
N GLU A 287 -5.57 -5.28 -23.96
CA GLU A 287 -5.90 -4.56 -25.19
C GLU A 287 -5.66 -3.06 -25.07
N ILE A 288 -5.81 -2.52 -23.86
CA ILE A 288 -5.60 -1.10 -23.52
C ILE A 288 -4.31 -0.88 -22.72
N LYS A 289 -3.49 -1.92 -22.53
CA LYS A 289 -2.24 -1.91 -21.75
C LYS A 289 -2.43 -1.45 -20.31
N HIS A 290 -3.55 -1.78 -19.69
CA HIS A 290 -3.78 -1.54 -18.26
C HIS A 290 -3.28 -2.72 -17.41
N PRO A 291 -3.06 -2.53 -16.10
CA PRO A 291 -2.72 -3.63 -15.21
C PRO A 291 -3.85 -4.67 -15.15
N ASN A 292 -3.48 -5.94 -15.01
CA ASN A 292 -4.38 -7.01 -14.60
C ASN A 292 -4.58 -6.99 -13.07
N LEU A 293 -5.51 -7.79 -12.55
CA LEU A 293 -5.75 -7.90 -11.12
C LEU A 293 -4.50 -8.45 -10.43
N VAL A 294 -3.94 -7.74 -9.45
CA VAL A 294 -2.81 -8.23 -8.65
C VAL A 294 -3.34 -9.28 -7.68
N MET A 295 -2.76 -10.48 -7.70
CA MET A 295 -3.14 -11.54 -6.77
C MET A 295 -2.77 -11.16 -5.33
N ASP A 296 -3.54 -11.67 -4.36
CA ASP A 296 -3.29 -11.51 -2.92
C ASP A 296 -3.16 -10.03 -2.51
N ARG A 297 -3.96 -9.17 -3.13
CA ARG A 297 -4.02 -7.74 -2.84
C ARG A 297 -5.47 -7.29 -2.78
N ALA A 298 -5.86 -6.71 -1.64
CA ALA A 298 -7.21 -6.20 -1.43
C ALA A 298 -7.62 -5.21 -2.53
N ALA A 299 -8.90 -5.23 -2.90
CA ALA A 299 -9.43 -4.40 -3.97
C ALA A 299 -10.75 -3.75 -3.56
N GLN A 300 -10.93 -2.48 -3.91
CA GLN A 300 -12.25 -1.87 -3.86
C GLN A 300 -13.02 -2.25 -5.12
N LEU A 301 -14.01 -3.12 -5.00
CA LEU A 301 -14.92 -3.47 -6.09
C LEU A 301 -15.81 -2.26 -6.37
N LEU A 302 -15.95 -1.91 -7.65
CA LEU A 302 -16.79 -0.82 -8.14
C LEU A 302 -17.70 -1.35 -9.23
N VAL A 303 -19.01 -1.21 -9.07
CA VAL A 303 -20.03 -1.72 -9.99
C VAL A 303 -20.94 -0.59 -10.41
N THR A 304 -20.86 -0.19 -11.67
CA THR A 304 -21.70 0.85 -12.27
C THR A 304 -22.76 0.20 -13.18
N PRO A 305 -23.98 -0.02 -12.69
CA PRO A 305 -25.03 -0.67 -13.47
C PRO A 305 -25.51 0.24 -14.61
N SER A 306 -25.77 -0.34 -15.79
CA SER A 306 -26.29 0.44 -16.93
C SER A 306 -27.68 1.01 -16.67
N ARG A 307 -28.43 0.38 -15.75
CA ARG A 307 -29.73 0.85 -15.26
C ARG A 307 -29.59 1.33 -13.82
N LYS A 308 -29.89 2.60 -13.59
CA LYS A 308 -29.63 3.30 -12.32
C LYS A 308 -30.75 3.14 -11.28
N ASN A 309 -31.89 2.56 -11.66
CA ASN A 309 -33.03 2.31 -10.78
C ASN A 309 -32.76 1.08 -9.90
N ILE A 310 -31.85 1.20 -8.94
CA ILE A 310 -31.49 0.14 -7.99
C ILE A 310 -31.50 0.76 -6.61
N ASN A 311 -32.23 0.14 -5.68
CA ASN A 311 -32.29 0.60 -4.30
C ASN A 311 -31.38 -0.21 -3.40
N GLN A 312 -31.12 -1.47 -3.74
CA GLN A 312 -30.20 -2.33 -2.99
C GLN A 312 -29.52 -3.29 -3.95
N MET A 313 -28.26 -3.60 -3.67
CA MET A 313 -27.44 -4.54 -4.43
C MET A 313 -26.66 -5.42 -3.46
N TRP A 314 -26.57 -6.71 -3.77
CA TRP A 314 -25.77 -7.69 -3.05
C TRP A 314 -24.75 -8.31 -3.97
N VAL A 315 -23.63 -8.75 -3.38
CA VAL A 315 -22.63 -9.57 -4.02
C VAL A 315 -22.47 -10.87 -3.25
N ASP A 316 -22.67 -11.99 -3.95
CA ASP A 316 -22.32 -13.32 -3.49
C ASP A 316 -20.90 -13.61 -3.99
N ILE A 317 -20.01 -14.00 -3.07
CA ILE A 317 -18.59 -14.22 -3.35
C ILE A 317 -18.29 -15.70 -3.20
N GLU A 318 -17.65 -16.28 -4.20
CA GLU A 318 -17.13 -17.65 -4.17
C GLU A 318 -15.66 -17.67 -4.58
N VAL A 319 -14.84 -18.47 -3.91
CA VAL A 319 -13.42 -18.66 -4.24
C VAL A 319 -13.17 -20.16 -4.37
N GLU A 320 -12.72 -20.59 -5.55
CA GLU A 320 -12.50 -22.02 -5.87
C GLU A 320 -13.76 -22.88 -5.63
N GLY A 321 -14.94 -22.30 -5.87
CA GLY A 321 -16.25 -22.94 -5.66
C GLY A 321 -16.71 -22.98 -4.20
N VAL A 322 -15.97 -22.38 -3.26
CA VAL A 322 -16.38 -22.26 -1.86
C VAL A 322 -17.03 -20.89 -1.65
N SER A 323 -18.26 -20.88 -1.12
CA SER A 323 -18.97 -19.63 -0.81
C SER A 323 -18.34 -18.92 0.39
N MET A 324 -17.93 -17.67 0.17
CA MET A 324 -17.44 -16.74 1.20
C MET A 324 -18.60 -15.93 1.83
N GLY A 325 -19.82 -16.08 1.31
CA GLY A 325 -21.02 -15.41 1.80
C GLY A 325 -21.65 -14.44 0.79
N ARG A 326 -22.79 -13.88 1.20
CA ARG A 326 -23.52 -12.81 0.50
C ARG A 326 -23.45 -11.54 1.32
N TYR A 327 -23.09 -10.44 0.67
CA TYR A 327 -22.85 -9.15 1.31
C TYR A 327 -23.67 -8.06 0.62
N ALA A 328 -24.24 -7.14 1.40
CA ALA A 328 -24.80 -5.91 0.87
C ALA A 328 -23.66 -5.01 0.35
N MET A 329 -23.84 -4.44 -0.83
CA MET A 329 -22.90 -3.48 -1.39
C MET A 329 -23.21 -2.08 -0.88
N TYR A 330 -22.17 -1.26 -0.65
CA TYR A 330 -22.35 0.13 -0.32
C TYR A 330 -22.97 0.89 -1.49
N PRO A 331 -24.01 1.70 -1.24
CA PRO A 331 -24.67 2.47 -2.29
C PRO A 331 -23.82 3.63 -2.77
N PRO A 332 -24.18 4.25 -3.91
CA PRO A 332 -23.44 5.40 -4.44
C PRO A 332 -23.34 6.61 -3.49
N SER A 333 -24.29 6.79 -2.56
CA SER A 333 -24.20 7.83 -1.53
C SER A 333 -23.13 7.57 -0.46
N ALA A 334 -22.73 6.31 -0.29
CA ALA A 334 -21.69 5.86 0.64
C ALA A 334 -20.32 5.68 -0.05
N LEU A 335 -20.19 6.10 -1.30
CA LEU A 335 -18.93 5.98 -2.02
C LEU A 335 -17.83 6.78 -1.32
N ALA A 336 -16.65 6.17 -1.19
CA ALA A 336 -15.46 6.78 -0.59
C ALA A 336 -15.14 8.16 -1.17
N ASP A 337 -14.66 9.06 -0.31
CA ASP A 337 -14.29 10.42 -0.72
C ASP A 337 -12.94 10.44 -1.48
N THR A 338 -12.64 11.58 -2.10
CA THR A 338 -11.38 11.83 -2.79
C THR A 338 -10.32 12.40 -1.86
N ASP A 339 -9.06 12.39 -2.31
CA ASP A 339 -7.96 13.10 -1.66
C ASP A 339 -7.91 14.60 -2.03
N GLN A 340 -9.00 15.16 -2.57
CA GLN A 340 -9.09 16.57 -2.91
C GLN A 340 -8.98 17.46 -1.67
N VAL A 341 -8.10 18.46 -1.74
CA VAL A 341 -7.99 19.53 -0.74
C VAL A 341 -9.15 20.52 -0.87
N ASP A 342 -9.69 20.99 0.25
CA ASP A 342 -10.67 22.09 0.24
C ASP A 342 -9.96 23.43 -0.02
N ASN A 343 -10.21 23.99 -1.19
CA ASN A 343 -9.67 25.26 -1.66
C ASN A 343 -10.74 26.15 -2.33
N GLY A 344 -12.03 25.88 -2.05
CA GLY A 344 -13.16 26.61 -2.61
C GLY A 344 -13.52 26.29 -4.07
N ARG A 345 -12.89 25.27 -4.68
CA ARG A 345 -13.28 24.75 -6.01
C ARG A 345 -14.40 23.70 -5.90
N SER A 346 -14.99 23.35 -7.04
CA SER A 346 -16.02 22.31 -7.11
C SER A 346 -15.52 20.99 -6.54
N LYS A 347 -16.31 20.36 -5.65
CA LYS A 347 -15.99 19.03 -5.12
C LYS A 347 -16.16 17.99 -6.21
N VAL A 348 -15.18 17.12 -6.39
CA VAL A 348 -15.22 16.03 -7.36
C VAL A 348 -15.39 14.70 -6.63
N VAL A 349 -16.32 13.87 -7.11
CA VAL A 349 -16.54 12.48 -6.67
C VAL A 349 -16.21 11.52 -7.80
N PHE A 350 -15.89 10.27 -7.45
CA PHE A 350 -15.58 9.27 -8.48
C PHE A 350 -16.80 9.00 -9.37
N SER A 351 -17.98 8.75 -8.79
CA SER A 351 -19.21 8.49 -9.54
C SER A 351 -20.45 8.77 -8.68
N HIS A 352 -21.57 9.17 -9.28
CA HIS A 352 -22.85 9.20 -8.59
C HIS A 352 -23.64 7.88 -8.69
N TYR A 353 -23.12 6.87 -9.41
CA TYR A 353 -23.86 5.64 -9.75
C TYR A 353 -23.10 4.35 -9.44
N ALA A 354 -21.84 4.44 -9.01
CA ALA A 354 -21.04 3.27 -8.66
C ALA A 354 -21.43 2.73 -7.27
N TRP A 355 -21.83 1.47 -7.23
CA TRP A 355 -21.91 0.67 -6.01
C TRP A 355 -20.52 0.15 -5.66
N SER A 356 -20.24 -0.07 -4.38
CA SER A 356 -18.90 -0.45 -3.96
C SER A 356 -18.86 -1.51 -2.88
N PHE A 357 -17.82 -2.34 -2.88
CA PHE A 357 -17.59 -3.34 -1.83
C PHE A 357 -16.08 -3.65 -1.66
N PRO A 358 -15.54 -3.65 -0.43
CA PRO A 358 -14.13 -3.99 -0.20
C PRO A 358 -13.92 -5.50 -0.26
N LEU A 359 -13.15 -5.99 -1.23
CA LEU A 359 -12.76 -7.39 -1.35
C LEU A 359 -11.50 -7.65 -0.50
N ASN A 360 -11.56 -8.69 0.32
CA ASN A 360 -10.41 -9.16 1.09
C ASN A 360 -9.30 -9.65 0.13
N TRP A 361 -8.04 -9.39 0.49
CA TRP A 361 -6.87 -9.83 -0.26
C TRP A 361 -6.84 -11.35 -0.46
N GLU A 362 -7.27 -12.14 0.53
CA GLU A 362 -7.32 -13.61 0.45
C GLU A 362 -8.27 -14.15 -0.63
N TRP A 363 -9.26 -13.33 -1.03
CA TRP A 363 -10.22 -13.68 -2.09
C TRP A 363 -9.71 -13.29 -3.47
N MET A 364 -8.73 -12.39 -3.55
CA MET A 364 -8.22 -11.82 -4.81
C MET A 364 -7.22 -12.77 -5.46
N LYS A 365 -7.69 -13.92 -5.92
CA LYS A 365 -6.87 -14.93 -6.60
C LYS A 365 -7.66 -15.71 -7.66
N PRO A 366 -6.98 -16.40 -8.60
CA PRO A 366 -7.62 -17.27 -9.56
C PRO A 366 -8.60 -18.24 -8.89
N GLY A 367 -9.79 -18.39 -9.48
CA GLY A 367 -10.91 -19.12 -8.87
C GLY A 367 -11.94 -18.24 -8.15
N LEU A 368 -11.69 -16.94 -7.97
CA LEU A 368 -12.70 -15.97 -7.54
C LEU A 368 -13.87 -15.93 -8.53
N SER A 369 -15.10 -15.85 -8.04
CA SER A 369 -16.28 -15.52 -8.83
C SER A 369 -17.24 -14.65 -8.03
N LEU A 370 -17.95 -13.77 -8.74
CA LEU A 370 -18.82 -12.76 -8.16
C LEU A 370 -20.20 -12.85 -8.80
N ARG A 371 -21.25 -13.00 -8.00
CA ARG A 371 -22.64 -12.91 -8.46
C ARG A 371 -23.31 -11.70 -7.83
N PHE A 372 -23.78 -10.79 -8.67
CA PHE A 372 -24.49 -9.58 -8.26
C PHE A 372 -25.99 -9.81 -8.38
N THR A 373 -26.74 -9.42 -7.36
CA THR A 373 -28.21 -9.43 -7.37
C THR A 373 -28.73 -8.09 -6.88
N ASP A 374 -29.80 -7.57 -7.48
CA ASP A 374 -30.44 -6.34 -7.02
C ASP A 374 -31.84 -6.57 -6.42
N ASN A 375 -32.43 -5.52 -5.86
CA ASN A 375 -33.76 -5.57 -5.24
C ASN A 375 -34.92 -5.87 -6.20
N GLN A 376 -34.65 -5.96 -7.51
CA GLN A 376 -35.60 -6.39 -8.55
C GLN A 376 -35.36 -7.83 -9.01
N ASN A 377 -34.48 -8.58 -8.33
CA ASN A 377 -34.04 -9.94 -8.69
C ASN A 377 -33.39 -10.01 -10.07
N ARG A 378 -32.77 -8.92 -10.53
CA ARG A 378 -31.85 -8.97 -11.67
C ARG A 378 -30.51 -9.51 -11.18
N GLU A 379 -29.86 -10.29 -12.02
CA GLU A 379 -28.62 -10.97 -11.75
C GLU A 379 -27.59 -10.70 -12.84
N GLY A 380 -26.34 -10.55 -12.42
CA GLY A 380 -25.18 -10.47 -13.29
C GLY A 380 -24.03 -11.24 -12.67
N ILE A 381 -23.40 -12.11 -13.44
CA ILE A 381 -22.39 -13.04 -12.95
C ILE A 381 -21.06 -12.74 -13.62
N LEU A 382 -20.01 -12.79 -12.82
CA LEU A 382 -18.61 -12.73 -13.22
C LEU A 382 -17.95 -14.02 -12.73
N THR A 383 -17.84 -14.99 -13.61
CA THR A 383 -17.26 -16.31 -13.33
C THR A 383 -15.72 -16.22 -13.29
N SER A 384 -15.07 -17.24 -12.72
CA SER A 384 -13.62 -17.25 -12.53
C SER A 384 -12.81 -17.11 -13.81
N GLU A 385 -13.30 -17.66 -14.92
CA GLU A 385 -12.66 -17.60 -16.23
C GLU A 385 -12.80 -16.23 -16.91
N LEU A 386 -13.64 -15.34 -16.37
CA LEU A 386 -13.78 -13.96 -16.82
C LEU A 386 -12.93 -12.98 -16.01
N LEU A 387 -12.10 -13.48 -15.09
CA LEU A 387 -11.17 -12.71 -14.29
C LEU A 387 -9.73 -13.03 -14.72
N GLU A 388 -8.98 -11.99 -15.07
CA GLU A 388 -7.59 -12.10 -15.45
C GLU A 388 -6.69 -11.53 -14.36
N PHE A 389 -5.92 -12.41 -13.73
CA PHE A 389 -4.94 -12.05 -12.71
C PHE A 389 -3.54 -11.89 -13.31
N GLY A 390 -2.77 -10.97 -12.74
CA GLY A 390 -1.31 -11.05 -12.68
C GLY A 390 -0.87 -11.71 -11.38
N GLY A 391 0.44 -11.90 -11.20
CA GLY A 391 0.98 -12.55 -10.01
C GLY A 391 0.76 -11.78 -8.71
N ALA A 392 1.40 -12.25 -7.65
CA ALA A 392 1.51 -11.61 -6.34
C ALA A 392 2.96 -11.20 -6.09
N PRO A 393 3.49 -10.17 -6.77
CA PRO A 393 4.91 -9.85 -6.69
C PRO A 393 5.30 -9.33 -5.31
N GLU A 394 6.52 -9.64 -4.92
CA GLU A 394 7.15 -9.11 -3.72
C GLU A 394 8.30 -8.18 -4.09
N LEU A 395 8.40 -7.02 -3.42
CA LEU A 395 9.50 -6.08 -3.60
C LEU A 395 10.18 -5.79 -2.28
N VAL A 396 11.51 -5.92 -2.25
CA VAL A 396 12.36 -5.44 -1.15
C VAL A 396 13.08 -4.16 -1.60
N ILE A 397 12.95 -3.09 -0.80
CA ILE A 397 13.73 -1.86 -0.95
C ILE A 397 14.54 -1.61 0.31
N GLN A 398 15.86 -1.55 0.15
CA GLN A 398 16.81 -1.19 1.21
C GLN A 398 17.15 0.29 1.13
N ASN A 399 17.23 0.98 2.27
CA ASN A 399 17.55 2.40 2.33
C ASN A 399 18.86 2.64 3.09
N ILE A 400 19.78 3.44 2.54
CA ILE A 400 21.05 3.78 3.21
C ILE A 400 21.49 5.23 2.95
N ASP A 401 22.04 5.91 3.97
CA ASP A 401 22.66 7.22 3.84
C ASP A 401 24.20 7.12 3.87
N ILE A 402 24.86 7.63 2.81
CA ILE A 402 26.28 7.40 2.54
C ILE A 402 27.05 8.72 2.55
N GLY A 403 28.05 8.81 3.43
CA GLY A 403 29.02 9.90 3.48
C GLY A 403 30.41 9.44 3.00
N MET A 404 30.88 10.00 1.88
CA MET A 404 32.15 9.66 1.24
C MET A 404 33.20 10.75 1.48
N LEU A 405 34.15 10.51 2.38
CA LEU A 405 35.14 11.50 2.88
C LEU A 405 34.49 12.72 3.59
N ILE A 406 33.24 12.56 3.99
CA ILE A 406 32.40 13.52 4.71
C ILE A 406 31.33 12.71 5.46
N GLU A 407 30.76 13.22 6.55
CA GLU A 407 29.66 12.56 7.27
C GLU A 407 28.45 12.30 6.34
N PRO A 408 27.54 11.37 6.62
CA PRO A 408 26.25 11.23 5.91
C PRO A 408 25.40 12.51 5.98
N ARG A 409 24.43 12.65 5.08
CA ARG A 409 23.68 13.92 4.94
C ARG A 409 22.64 14.13 6.04
N ASP A 410 22.13 13.06 6.63
CA ASP A 410 21.06 13.05 7.63
C ASP A 410 19.78 13.75 7.13
N GLN A 411 19.46 13.53 5.85
CA GLN A 411 18.29 14.09 5.17
C GLN A 411 17.65 13.00 4.31
N TYR A 412 17.11 11.98 4.97
CA TYR A 412 16.44 10.84 4.31
C TYR A 412 15.04 10.66 4.89
N GLU A 413 14.03 11.31 4.29
CA GLU A 413 12.65 11.31 4.79
C GLU A 413 12.04 9.89 4.84
N MET A 414 12.38 9.00 3.90
CA MET A 414 11.89 7.61 3.90
C MET A 414 12.29 6.89 5.19
N ILE A 415 13.55 7.01 5.63
CA ILE A 415 14.01 6.40 6.89
C ILE A 415 13.27 7.02 8.08
N GLN A 416 13.13 8.35 8.08
CA GLN A 416 12.51 9.10 9.19
C GLN A 416 11.00 8.83 9.35
N ARG A 417 10.30 8.49 8.26
CA ARG A 417 8.83 8.33 8.20
C ARG A 417 8.41 7.06 7.46
N MET A 418 9.21 5.99 7.63
CA MET A 418 9.09 4.77 6.83
C MET A 418 7.68 4.16 6.82
N PRO A 419 6.96 4.02 7.95
CA PRO A 419 5.61 3.47 7.93
C PRO A 419 4.63 4.23 7.03
N GLU A 420 4.65 5.57 7.09
CA GLU A 420 3.77 6.42 6.28
C GLU A 420 4.14 6.35 4.80
N LEU A 421 5.42 6.57 4.50
CA LEU A 421 5.89 6.71 3.13
C LEU A 421 5.88 5.38 2.37
N ALA A 422 6.28 4.28 3.00
CA ALA A 422 6.15 2.95 2.39
C ALA A 422 4.67 2.61 2.13
N THR A 423 3.76 2.96 3.03
CA THR A 423 2.32 2.71 2.85
C THR A 423 1.74 3.46 1.66
N ASP A 424 2.08 4.74 1.47
CA ASP A 424 1.62 5.48 0.30
C ASP A 424 2.27 4.97 -0.99
N TYR A 425 3.58 4.64 -0.97
CA TYR A 425 4.24 4.11 -2.16
C TYR A 425 3.65 2.75 -2.61
N PHE A 426 3.31 1.87 -1.66
CA PHE A 426 2.60 0.61 -1.94
C PHE A 426 1.31 0.83 -2.73
N GLN A 427 0.59 1.94 -2.51
CA GLN A 427 -0.63 2.25 -3.27
C GLN A 427 -0.33 2.57 -4.75
N LYS A 428 0.90 2.97 -5.11
CA LYS A 428 1.25 3.42 -6.47
C LYS A 428 1.74 2.29 -7.38
N ILE A 429 2.30 1.22 -6.80
CA ILE A 429 2.94 0.13 -7.56
C ILE A 429 2.15 -1.19 -7.44
N PRO A 430 2.10 -2.03 -8.50
CA PRO A 430 1.28 -3.25 -8.55
C PRO A 430 1.97 -4.47 -7.92
N VAL A 431 2.32 -4.38 -6.64
CA VAL A 431 2.89 -5.49 -5.84
C VAL A 431 1.88 -6.02 -4.83
N SER A 432 2.01 -7.28 -4.43
CA SER A 432 1.21 -7.89 -3.34
C SER A 432 1.87 -7.66 -1.97
N LYS A 433 3.21 -7.71 -1.92
CA LYS A 433 3.99 -7.41 -0.69
C LYS A 433 5.11 -6.41 -0.97
N LEU A 434 5.28 -5.44 -0.07
CA LEU A 434 6.40 -4.50 -0.05
C LEU A 434 7.13 -4.60 1.29
N VAL A 435 8.44 -4.82 1.23
CA VAL A 435 9.35 -4.74 2.38
C VAL A 435 10.20 -3.48 2.21
N MET A 436 10.05 -2.54 3.12
CA MET A 436 10.90 -1.36 3.24
C MET A 436 11.84 -1.55 4.43
N ALA A 437 13.13 -1.54 4.17
CA ALA A 437 14.17 -1.84 5.15
C ALA A 437 15.20 -0.72 5.22
N ASP A 438 15.90 -0.66 6.36
CA ASP A 438 16.86 0.40 6.69
C ASP A 438 18.25 -0.19 6.91
N TYR A 439 19.26 0.57 6.52
CA TYR A 439 20.65 0.34 6.87
C TYR A 439 21.18 1.51 7.68
N THR A 440 22.03 1.23 8.68
CA THR A 440 22.72 2.27 9.43
C THR A 440 23.49 3.21 8.50
N PRO A 441 23.46 4.55 8.72
CA PRO A 441 24.27 5.48 7.97
C PRO A 441 25.76 5.14 8.03
N VAL A 442 26.49 5.38 6.94
CA VAL A 442 27.92 5.03 6.85
C VAL A 442 28.80 6.23 6.49
N HIS A 443 29.79 6.51 7.35
CA HIS A 443 30.83 7.50 7.09
C HIS A 443 32.14 6.81 6.68
N MET A 444 32.48 6.91 5.39
CA MET A 444 33.71 6.36 4.83
C MET A 444 34.82 7.42 4.84
N ARG A 445 35.68 7.41 5.87
CA ARG A 445 36.79 8.37 6.04
C ARG A 445 37.95 8.14 5.07
N THR A 446 38.10 6.91 4.59
CA THR A 446 39.06 6.51 3.57
C THR A 446 38.32 5.76 2.48
N ILE A 447 38.63 6.06 1.22
CA ILE A 447 38.04 5.42 0.05
C ILE A 447 39.15 4.86 -0.83
N THR A 448 39.14 3.55 -1.01
CA THR A 448 39.93 2.82 -2.01
C THR A 448 39.04 2.48 -3.19
N LEU A 449 39.40 2.97 -4.37
CA LEU A 449 38.72 2.67 -5.62
C LEU A 449 39.29 1.39 -6.24
N PRO A 450 38.52 0.68 -7.10
CA PRO A 450 38.99 -0.54 -7.78
C PRO A 450 40.26 -0.35 -8.61
N ASN A 451 40.53 0.85 -9.12
CA ASN A 451 41.74 1.17 -9.87
C ASN A 451 43.00 1.38 -8.98
N GLY A 452 42.90 1.17 -7.67
CA GLY A 452 43.99 1.32 -6.70
C GLY A 452 44.18 2.73 -6.14
N LYS A 453 43.37 3.71 -6.57
CA LYS A 453 43.44 5.08 -6.03
C LYS A 453 42.84 5.13 -4.63
N VAL A 454 43.55 5.77 -3.70
CA VAL A 454 43.12 5.94 -2.30
C VAL A 454 42.93 7.42 -1.98
N TYR A 455 41.75 7.77 -1.47
CA TYR A 455 41.42 9.11 -1.00
C TYR A 455 41.19 9.12 0.51
N THR A 456 41.68 10.18 1.16
CA THR A 456 41.52 10.40 2.62
C THR A 456 40.98 11.79 2.96
N ARG A 457 40.78 12.66 1.95
CA ARG A 457 40.32 14.04 2.14
C ARG A 457 39.29 14.46 1.09
N ALA A 458 39.64 14.33 -0.19
CA ALA A 458 38.76 14.68 -1.29
C ALA A 458 39.16 13.87 -2.54
N SER A 459 38.18 13.55 -3.39
CA SER A 459 38.44 12.98 -4.72
C SER A 459 38.95 14.05 -5.69
N GLU A 460 39.85 13.66 -6.60
CA GLU A 460 40.41 14.54 -7.65
C GLU A 460 39.65 14.39 -8.99
N TYR A 461 38.46 13.80 -8.99
CA TYR A 461 37.63 13.67 -10.19
C TYR A 461 37.33 15.04 -10.81
N GLU A 462 37.51 15.18 -12.12
CA GLU A 462 37.53 16.50 -12.78
C GLU A 462 36.19 17.24 -12.76
N GLU A 463 35.08 16.51 -12.93
CA GLU A 463 33.74 17.09 -13.08
C GLU A 463 32.72 16.45 -12.11
N PRO A 464 32.87 16.66 -10.79
CA PRO A 464 31.93 16.12 -9.82
C PRO A 464 30.59 16.87 -9.88
N GLY A 465 29.49 16.17 -9.70
CA GLY A 465 28.15 16.75 -9.76
C GLY A 465 27.06 15.79 -9.32
N VAL A 466 25.79 16.19 -9.48
CA VAL A 466 24.65 15.35 -9.11
C VAL A 466 24.66 13.99 -9.83
N TYR A 467 25.07 13.98 -11.11
CA TYR A 467 25.22 12.79 -11.96
C TYR A 467 26.65 12.28 -12.10
N GLY A 468 27.65 12.98 -11.54
CA GLY A 468 29.07 12.77 -11.86
C GLY A 468 29.95 12.60 -10.62
N GLY A 469 30.91 11.69 -10.69
CA GLY A 469 31.89 11.45 -9.63
C GLY A 469 32.36 9.99 -9.59
N ASP A 470 33.67 9.79 -9.40
CA ASP A 470 34.25 8.45 -9.24
C ASP A 470 33.73 7.74 -8.00
N MET A 471 33.67 8.42 -6.84
CA MET A 471 33.13 7.84 -5.61
C MET A 471 31.62 7.53 -5.73
N ARG A 472 30.83 8.42 -6.36
CA ARG A 472 29.42 8.15 -6.67
C ARG A 472 29.24 6.82 -7.42
N GLU A 473 30.04 6.61 -8.47
CA GLU A 473 29.90 5.45 -9.35
C GLU A 473 30.46 4.17 -8.74
N TYR A 474 31.68 4.20 -8.19
CA TYR A 474 32.34 2.99 -7.71
C TYR A 474 32.02 2.65 -6.26
N ILE A 475 31.72 3.65 -5.42
CA ILE A 475 31.43 3.43 -4.00
C ILE A 475 29.92 3.41 -3.76
N GLY A 476 29.22 4.54 -3.97
CA GLY A 476 27.78 4.63 -3.68
C GLY A 476 26.94 3.59 -4.44
N LYS A 477 27.17 3.48 -5.76
CA LYS A 477 26.44 2.55 -6.62
C LYS A 477 27.00 1.12 -6.58
N ARG A 478 28.25 0.93 -7.02
CA ARG A 478 28.80 -0.42 -7.26
C ARG A 478 29.20 -1.16 -5.98
N LEU A 479 29.91 -0.51 -5.05
CA LEU A 479 30.31 -1.17 -3.81
C LEU A 479 29.13 -1.31 -2.84
N VAL A 480 28.39 -0.23 -2.59
CA VAL A 480 27.33 -0.21 -1.58
C VAL A 480 26.02 -0.79 -2.12
N SER A 481 25.35 -0.15 -3.09
CA SER A 481 24.02 -0.63 -3.52
C SER A 481 24.04 -2.01 -4.18
N ILE A 482 24.92 -2.23 -5.16
CA ILE A 482 25.05 -3.56 -5.78
C ILE A 482 25.66 -4.57 -4.80
N GLY A 483 26.52 -4.14 -3.87
CA GLY A 483 27.04 -5.04 -2.82
C GLY A 483 25.94 -5.52 -1.87
N ILE A 484 25.09 -4.62 -1.38
CA ILE A 484 23.93 -4.98 -0.57
C ILE A 484 23.02 -5.96 -1.32
N ASN A 485 22.69 -5.69 -2.59
CA ASN A 485 21.87 -6.59 -3.39
C ASN A 485 22.54 -7.97 -3.53
N ASN A 486 23.82 -8.01 -3.92
CA ASN A 486 24.57 -9.25 -4.14
C ASN A 486 24.73 -10.09 -2.87
N ALA A 487 24.99 -9.46 -1.73
CA ALA A 487 25.06 -10.15 -0.44
C ALA A 487 23.74 -10.85 -0.10
N ASN A 488 22.60 -10.22 -0.43
CA ASN A 488 21.28 -10.80 -0.27
C ASN A 488 20.94 -11.88 -1.32
N PHE A 489 21.68 -11.92 -2.42
CA PHE A 489 21.60 -12.94 -3.47
C PHE A 489 22.60 -14.09 -3.27
N GLY A 490 23.44 -14.05 -2.22
CA GLY A 490 24.43 -15.08 -1.94
C GLY A 490 25.69 -15.01 -2.80
N ILE A 491 25.89 -13.93 -3.56
CA ILE A 491 27.13 -13.71 -4.32
C ILE A 491 28.14 -13.09 -3.37
N THR A 492 29.32 -13.70 -3.19
CA THR A 492 30.33 -13.22 -2.23
C THR A 492 31.25 -12.14 -2.75
N ASP A 493 31.61 -12.19 -4.03
CA ASP A 493 32.56 -11.28 -4.65
C ASP A 493 32.43 -11.20 -6.17
N THR A 494 32.96 -10.10 -6.72
CA THR A 494 32.86 -9.75 -8.15
C THR A 494 34.00 -8.80 -8.53
N ALA A 495 34.15 -8.45 -9.82
CA ALA A 495 35.02 -7.35 -10.23
C ALA A 495 34.60 -6.03 -9.55
N GLY A 496 35.54 -5.18 -9.13
CA GLY A 496 35.25 -3.97 -8.36
C GLY A 496 34.41 -2.94 -9.11
N GLY A 497 34.53 -2.88 -10.43
CA GLY A 497 33.72 -2.07 -11.32
C GLY A 497 32.42 -2.75 -11.77
N ASN A 498 32.11 -3.96 -11.33
CA ASN A 498 30.89 -4.64 -11.74
C ASN A 498 29.64 -3.88 -11.25
N ALA A 499 28.77 -3.53 -12.18
CA ALA A 499 27.47 -2.89 -11.93
C ALA A 499 26.30 -3.79 -12.39
N HIS A 500 26.57 -5.06 -12.67
CA HIS A 500 25.56 -6.00 -13.12
C HIS A 500 24.61 -6.32 -11.98
N TRP A 501 23.31 -6.30 -12.28
CA TRP A 501 22.26 -6.68 -11.35
C TRP A 501 21.65 -7.99 -11.82
N PRO A 502 21.97 -9.12 -11.17
CA PRO A 502 21.51 -10.43 -11.60
C PRO A 502 20.00 -10.65 -11.38
N ARG A 503 19.46 -10.05 -10.31
CA ARG A 503 18.03 -10.05 -9.94
C ARG A 503 17.39 -11.46 -9.94
N PRO A 504 17.84 -12.39 -9.06
CA PRO A 504 17.11 -13.65 -8.83
C PRO A 504 15.70 -13.41 -8.28
N PHE A 505 15.51 -12.33 -7.51
CA PHE A 505 14.22 -11.83 -7.06
C PHE A 505 14.25 -10.29 -7.01
N SER A 506 13.10 -9.66 -6.81
CA SER A 506 12.97 -8.20 -6.87
C SER A 506 13.48 -7.52 -5.59
N HIS A 507 14.75 -7.11 -5.62
CA HIS A 507 15.44 -6.42 -4.53
C HIS A 507 16.23 -5.23 -5.07
N ILE A 508 15.92 -4.03 -4.56
CA ILE A 508 16.52 -2.75 -4.95
C ILE A 508 17.14 -2.08 -3.72
N THR A 509 18.31 -1.44 -3.89
CA THR A 509 18.89 -0.58 -2.86
C THR A 509 18.78 0.90 -3.26
N ALA A 510 18.03 1.67 -2.48
CA ALA A 510 17.94 3.11 -2.58
C ALA A 510 18.91 3.80 -1.62
N HIS A 511 19.67 4.76 -2.10
CA HIS A 511 20.64 5.48 -1.27
C HIS A 511 20.58 6.99 -1.49
N ASN A 512 20.83 7.71 -0.41
CA ASN A 512 21.34 9.07 -0.50
C ASN A 512 22.87 8.98 -0.43
N SER A 513 23.57 9.75 -1.26
CA SER A 513 25.03 9.80 -1.19
C SER A 513 25.57 11.20 -1.38
N ARG A 514 26.62 11.53 -0.61
CA ARG A 514 27.40 12.75 -0.80
C ARG A 514 28.88 12.49 -0.65
N GLY A 515 29.69 13.27 -1.37
CA GLY A 515 31.13 13.12 -1.37
C GLY A 515 31.89 14.45 -1.32
N GLN A 516 33.09 14.42 -0.73
CA GLN A 516 34.04 15.53 -0.79
C GLN A 516 34.92 15.41 -2.04
N TYR A 517 34.92 16.43 -2.89
CA TYR A 517 35.68 16.50 -4.15
C TYR A 517 36.55 17.74 -4.22
N LEU A 518 37.59 17.71 -5.05
CA LEU A 518 38.31 18.87 -5.52
C LEU A 518 37.70 19.33 -6.85
N ALA A 519 37.15 20.53 -6.89
CA ALA A 519 36.57 21.10 -8.10
C ALA A 519 37.33 22.35 -8.52
N LYS A 520 37.65 22.44 -9.82
CA LYS A 520 38.25 23.63 -10.44
C LYS A 520 37.14 24.61 -10.84
N ASP A 521 37.18 25.82 -10.28
CA ASP A 521 36.28 26.89 -10.69
C ASP A 521 36.56 27.30 -12.16
N LYS A 522 35.54 27.23 -13.02
CA LYS A 522 35.68 27.45 -14.46
C LYS A 522 36.06 28.90 -14.83
N LYS A 523 35.93 29.87 -13.92
CA LYS A 523 36.22 31.29 -14.18
C LYS A 523 37.55 31.74 -13.61
N THR A 524 37.92 31.23 -12.44
CA THR A 524 39.09 31.66 -11.65
C THR A 524 40.23 30.66 -11.72
N GLU A 525 39.98 29.45 -12.23
CA GLU A 525 40.90 28.31 -12.26
C GLU A 525 41.36 27.81 -10.87
N VAL A 526 40.80 28.33 -9.80
CA VAL A 526 41.14 27.93 -8.43
C VAL A 526 40.48 26.57 -8.14
N VAL A 527 41.27 25.63 -7.62
CA VAL A 527 40.79 24.34 -7.14
C VAL A 527 40.37 24.49 -5.68
N THR A 528 39.14 24.13 -5.36
CA THR A 528 38.61 24.16 -3.98
C THR A 528 37.95 22.83 -3.61
N SER A 529 37.93 22.55 -2.31
CA SER A 529 37.23 21.40 -1.76
C SER A 529 35.73 21.70 -1.72
N VAL A 530 34.92 20.91 -2.41
CA VAL A 530 33.45 21.06 -2.47
C VAL A 530 32.76 19.76 -2.03
N VAL A 531 31.64 19.89 -1.33
CA VAL A 531 30.74 18.76 -1.03
C VAL A 531 29.71 18.68 -2.14
N VAL A 532 29.52 17.48 -2.70
CA VAL A 532 28.54 17.21 -3.75
C VAL A 532 27.54 16.21 -3.23
N ASN A 533 26.26 16.57 -3.29
CA ASN A 533 25.15 15.62 -3.10
C ASN A 533 24.81 15.00 -4.45
N HIS A 534 24.74 13.68 -4.51
CA HIS A 534 24.37 12.93 -5.71
C HIS A 534 22.89 12.58 -5.68
N GLY A 535 22.26 12.39 -6.84
CA GLY A 535 20.86 11.98 -6.92
C GLY A 535 20.33 11.91 -8.35
N LEU A 536 19.00 11.94 -8.48
CA LEU A 536 18.27 12.02 -9.76
C LEU A 536 18.62 10.88 -10.73
N SER A 537 19.00 9.70 -10.22
CA SER A 537 19.31 8.57 -11.11
C SER A 537 18.97 7.22 -10.48
N GLY A 538 18.39 6.34 -11.27
CA GLY A 538 18.09 4.96 -10.88
C GLY A 538 18.23 3.97 -12.03
N GLY A 539 17.94 2.70 -11.74
CA GLY A 539 18.02 1.58 -12.67
C GLY A 539 19.07 0.54 -12.25
N GLY A 540 18.88 -0.72 -12.67
CA GLY A 540 19.84 -1.78 -12.38
C GLY A 540 19.94 -2.15 -10.90
N GLY A 541 18.83 -2.16 -10.17
CA GLY A 541 18.78 -2.56 -8.75
C GLY A 541 19.20 -1.45 -7.78
N MET A 542 19.37 -0.22 -8.26
CA MET A 542 19.84 0.89 -7.44
C MET A 542 19.07 2.18 -7.72
N VAL A 543 19.00 3.03 -6.69
CA VAL A 543 18.37 4.35 -6.75
C VAL A 543 19.28 5.32 -6.01
N THR A 544 19.72 6.39 -6.67
CA THR A 544 20.56 7.45 -6.10
C THR A 544 19.71 8.70 -5.98
N LEU A 545 19.50 9.18 -4.75
CA LEU A 545 18.47 10.17 -4.44
C LEU A 545 19.04 11.43 -3.78
N ILE A 546 18.51 12.60 -4.19
CA ILE A 546 18.53 13.84 -3.42
C ILE A 546 17.30 13.90 -2.51
N GLY A 547 16.12 13.54 -2.99
CA GLY A 547 14.88 13.50 -2.23
C GLY A 547 14.26 12.10 -2.27
N SER A 548 13.91 11.57 -1.10
CA SER A 548 13.28 10.24 -0.97
C SER A 548 11.75 10.29 -0.93
N ARG A 549 11.16 11.39 -1.38
CA ARG A 549 9.72 11.68 -1.36
C ARG A 549 9.36 12.48 -2.61
N GLY A 550 8.15 12.30 -3.13
CA GLY A 550 7.68 12.97 -4.35
C GLY A 550 8.15 12.29 -5.63
N ASN A 551 8.26 13.07 -6.71
CA ASN A 551 8.49 12.51 -8.03
C ASN A 551 9.87 11.87 -8.22
N GLU A 552 10.93 12.38 -7.58
CA GLU A 552 12.27 11.80 -7.73
C GLU A 552 12.26 10.30 -7.36
N TRP A 553 11.72 9.94 -6.19
CA TRP A 553 11.56 8.55 -5.78
C TRP A 553 10.81 7.71 -6.82
N SER A 554 9.66 8.22 -7.29
CA SER A 554 8.79 7.52 -8.25
C SER A 554 9.48 7.33 -9.61
N HIS A 555 10.19 8.37 -10.07
CA HIS A 555 10.92 8.40 -11.33
C HIS A 555 12.13 7.44 -11.32
N GLU A 556 12.96 7.52 -10.29
CA GLU A 556 14.19 6.73 -10.23
C GLU A 556 13.91 5.24 -9.96
N LEU A 557 12.84 4.91 -9.23
CA LEU A 557 12.37 3.52 -9.16
C LEU A 557 11.72 3.08 -10.48
N GLY A 558 11.01 3.96 -11.19
CA GLY A 558 10.48 3.69 -12.52
C GLY A 558 11.55 3.17 -13.49
N HIS A 559 12.77 3.71 -13.46
CA HIS A 559 13.90 3.22 -14.24
C HIS A 559 14.31 1.77 -13.90
N ASN A 560 14.18 1.35 -12.63
CA ASN A 560 14.43 -0.04 -12.24
C ASN A 560 13.41 -1.00 -12.86
N PHE A 561 12.18 -0.53 -13.05
CA PHE A 561 11.08 -1.29 -13.67
C PHE A 561 11.13 -1.30 -15.20
N GLY A 562 12.21 -0.81 -15.80
CA GLY A 562 12.41 -0.79 -17.26
C GLY A 562 11.70 0.36 -17.97
N ARG A 563 11.30 1.42 -17.24
CA ARG A 563 10.63 2.58 -17.84
C ARG A 563 11.65 3.62 -18.34
N GLY A 564 11.36 4.19 -19.51
CA GLY A 564 12.09 5.33 -20.08
C GLY A 564 11.40 6.67 -19.80
N HIS A 565 12.03 7.76 -20.22
CA HIS A 565 11.46 9.11 -20.10
C HIS A 565 10.39 9.40 -21.14
N HIS A 566 9.41 10.21 -20.76
CA HIS A 566 8.31 10.70 -21.61
C HIS A 566 7.65 9.57 -22.44
N PRO A 567 7.07 8.55 -21.77
CA PRO A 567 6.47 7.43 -22.47
C PRO A 567 5.32 7.93 -23.35
N LYS A 568 5.28 7.44 -24.58
CA LYS A 568 4.26 7.83 -25.54
C LYS A 568 2.88 7.32 -25.09
N ASP A 569 1.84 8.13 -25.32
CA ASP A 569 0.43 7.82 -25.03
C ASP A 569 0.15 7.58 -23.53
N SER A 570 1.05 8.02 -22.65
CA SER A 570 0.98 7.82 -21.20
C SER A 570 1.82 8.80 -20.39
N SER A 571 2.27 9.89 -21.00
CA SER A 571 3.01 10.94 -20.29
C SER A 571 2.11 11.86 -19.48
N ILE A 572 0.82 11.95 -19.84
CA ILE A 572 -0.17 12.80 -19.18
C ILE A 572 -1.39 11.94 -18.85
N HIS A 573 -1.92 12.09 -17.65
CA HIS A 573 -3.22 11.47 -17.32
C HIS A 573 -4.37 12.12 -18.09
N ASP A 574 -5.44 11.36 -18.26
CA ASP A 574 -6.70 11.81 -18.86
C ASP A 574 -7.92 11.12 -18.22
N MET A 575 -9.11 11.32 -18.79
CA MET A 575 -10.35 10.70 -18.32
C MET A 575 -10.35 9.16 -18.38
N GLU A 576 -9.51 8.54 -19.20
CA GLU A 576 -9.45 7.09 -19.40
C GLU A 576 -8.47 6.41 -18.45
N SER A 577 -7.44 7.15 -17.99
CA SER A 577 -6.41 6.64 -17.07
C SER A 577 -6.96 6.17 -15.71
N GLY A 578 -8.12 6.68 -15.28
CA GLY A 578 -8.71 6.38 -13.97
C GLY A 578 -7.98 7.06 -12.81
N TRP A 579 -8.39 6.72 -11.58
CA TRP A 579 -7.84 7.26 -10.33
C TRP A 579 -7.05 6.21 -9.57
N GLY A 580 -6.19 6.62 -8.65
CA GLY A 580 -5.58 5.73 -7.68
C GLY A 580 -6.55 5.37 -6.55
N TRP A 581 -6.18 4.37 -5.75
CA TRP A 581 -6.92 3.95 -4.56
C TRP A 581 -5.97 3.81 -3.37
N ASP A 582 -6.34 4.43 -2.26
CA ASP A 582 -5.67 4.21 -0.98
C ASP A 582 -6.59 3.39 -0.08
N ALA A 583 -6.28 2.11 0.09
CA ALA A 583 -7.11 1.21 0.89
C ALA A 583 -7.02 1.45 2.40
N ARG A 584 -5.98 2.16 2.87
CA ARG A 584 -5.81 2.49 4.29
C ARG A 584 -6.70 3.66 4.69
N TYR A 585 -6.65 4.75 3.93
CA TYR A 585 -7.49 5.92 4.16
C TYR A 585 -8.90 5.74 3.59
N GLN A 586 -9.12 4.69 2.78
CA GLN A 586 -10.36 4.44 2.06
C GLN A 586 -10.76 5.65 1.23
N ARG A 587 -9.83 6.13 0.40
CA ARG A 587 -9.99 7.32 -0.43
C ARG A 587 -9.48 7.10 -1.84
N PHE A 588 -10.14 7.73 -2.80
CA PHE A 588 -9.63 7.82 -4.15
C PHE A 588 -8.52 8.87 -4.25
N ILE A 589 -7.46 8.52 -4.97
CA ILE A 589 -6.36 9.43 -5.29
C ILE A 589 -6.61 9.95 -6.71
N GLY A 590 -7.08 11.18 -6.83
CA GLY A 590 -7.45 11.70 -8.15
C GLY A 590 -6.24 11.86 -9.06
N ASN A 591 -6.44 11.70 -10.36
CA ASN A 591 -5.45 12.01 -11.41
C ASN A 591 -5.44 13.50 -11.81
N LEU A 592 -6.05 14.35 -10.98
CA LEU A 592 -6.26 15.77 -11.19
C LEU A 592 -5.40 16.57 -10.22
N HIS A 593 -4.84 17.68 -10.68
CA HIS A 593 -4.09 18.56 -9.80
C HIS A 593 -5.05 19.52 -9.06
N TRP A 594 -5.33 19.21 -7.79
CA TRP A 594 -6.40 19.85 -7.00
C TRP A 594 -6.26 21.36 -6.78
N SER A 595 -5.04 21.86 -6.60
CA SER A 595 -4.74 23.26 -6.25
C SER A 595 -4.15 24.09 -7.39
N GLY A 596 -3.75 23.45 -8.48
CA GLY A 596 -2.97 24.05 -9.57
C GLY A 596 -3.87 24.82 -10.53
N ALA A 597 -3.30 25.73 -11.31
CA ALA A 597 -4.08 26.42 -12.34
C ALA A 597 -4.67 25.42 -13.35
N ALA A 598 -5.90 25.67 -13.80
CA ALA A 598 -6.51 24.89 -14.87
C ALA A 598 -5.96 25.36 -16.22
N TYR A 599 -5.26 24.48 -16.93
CA TYR A 599 -4.78 24.71 -18.29
C TYR A 599 -4.66 23.38 -19.04
N THR A 600 -4.63 23.43 -20.37
CA THR A 600 -4.36 22.26 -21.22
C THR A 600 -2.93 21.81 -21.01
N VAL A 601 -2.73 20.57 -20.56
CA VAL A 601 -1.39 20.02 -20.36
C VAL A 601 -0.90 19.48 -21.69
N GLU A 602 0.30 19.89 -22.07
CA GLU A 602 0.95 19.47 -23.32
C GLU A 602 2.32 18.88 -22.99
N ASN A 603 2.72 17.84 -23.71
CA ASN A 603 4.07 17.28 -23.64
C ASN A 603 4.66 17.24 -25.05
N GLU A 604 5.65 18.09 -25.32
CA GLU A 604 6.28 18.21 -26.64
C GLU A 604 7.08 16.95 -27.05
N HIS A 605 7.55 16.15 -26.09
CA HIS A 605 8.32 14.93 -26.36
C HIS A 605 7.42 13.78 -26.81
N SER A 606 6.24 13.62 -26.20
CA SER A 606 5.29 12.55 -26.54
C SER A 606 4.20 12.99 -27.53
N GLY A 607 3.95 14.29 -27.65
CA GLY A 607 2.91 14.89 -28.50
C GLY A 607 1.51 14.88 -27.87
N GLU A 608 1.37 14.48 -26.61
CA GLU A 608 0.09 14.42 -25.90
C GLU A 608 -0.41 15.83 -25.54
N VAL A 609 -1.72 16.04 -25.68
CA VAL A 609 -2.43 17.30 -25.39
C VAL A 609 -3.75 16.96 -24.70
N VAL A 610 -3.87 17.29 -23.41
CA VAL A 610 -5.03 16.94 -22.59
C VAL A 610 -5.67 18.20 -22.00
N PRO A 611 -6.93 18.53 -22.35
CA PRO A 611 -7.64 19.68 -21.79
C PRO A 611 -8.02 19.46 -20.32
N PRO A 612 -8.24 20.53 -19.54
CA PRO A 612 -8.62 20.40 -18.14
C PRO A 612 -10.02 19.79 -17.96
N PHE A 613 -10.18 18.97 -16.91
CA PHE A 613 -11.47 18.46 -16.47
C PHE A 613 -12.35 19.59 -15.93
N ALA A 614 -13.59 19.65 -16.46
CA ALA A 614 -14.59 20.68 -16.13
C ALA A 614 -14.10 22.14 -16.27
N ASN A 615 -13.01 22.38 -17.00
CA ASN A 615 -12.29 23.67 -17.02
C ASN A 615 -11.80 24.17 -15.64
N GLU A 616 -11.76 23.31 -14.62
CA GLU A 616 -11.35 23.65 -13.24
C GLU A 616 -10.08 22.93 -12.78
N PHE A 617 -9.79 21.75 -13.34
CA PHE A 617 -8.68 20.92 -12.89
C PHE A 617 -7.86 20.43 -14.09
N ARG A 618 -6.56 20.73 -14.10
CA ARG A 618 -5.66 20.09 -15.06
C ARG A 618 -5.37 18.65 -14.64
N PHE A 619 -5.09 17.78 -15.60
CA PHE A 619 -4.59 16.45 -15.31
C PHE A 619 -3.14 16.48 -14.81
N MET A 620 -2.76 15.45 -14.06
CA MET A 620 -1.39 15.26 -13.59
C MET A 620 -0.52 14.62 -14.67
N ARG A 621 0.80 14.82 -14.55
CA ARG A 621 1.80 14.16 -15.39
C ARG A 621 2.26 12.83 -14.78
N GLU A 622 2.63 11.89 -15.64
CA GLU A 622 3.23 10.62 -15.23
C GLU A 622 4.65 10.83 -14.67
N ALA A 623 5.11 9.91 -13.81
CA ALA A 623 6.37 10.04 -13.07
C ALA A 623 7.61 10.21 -13.96
N MET A 624 7.67 9.52 -15.09
CA MET A 624 8.72 9.60 -16.12
C MET A 624 8.55 10.78 -17.09
N ALA A 625 7.51 11.60 -16.94
CA ALA A 625 7.22 12.77 -17.75
C ALA A 625 7.16 14.08 -16.95
N GLY A 626 7.85 14.13 -15.80
CA GLY A 626 7.88 15.29 -14.91
C GLY A 626 6.66 15.36 -14.00
N GLY A 627 6.32 14.23 -13.37
CA GLY A 627 5.23 14.09 -12.40
C GLY A 627 5.27 15.12 -11.27
N GLU A 628 4.18 15.15 -10.49
CA GLU A 628 3.93 16.24 -9.54
C GLU A 628 4.72 16.11 -8.22
N ASP A 629 4.80 17.23 -7.49
CA ASP A 629 5.36 17.25 -6.15
C ASP A 629 4.50 16.46 -5.15
N ALA A 630 5.10 16.08 -4.02
CA ALA A 630 4.41 15.41 -2.93
C ALA A 630 3.25 16.27 -2.38
N ARG A 631 2.18 15.61 -1.92
CA ARG A 631 0.94 16.23 -1.40
C ARG A 631 0.24 17.13 -2.41
N THR A 632 0.15 16.64 -3.66
CA THR A 632 -0.77 17.20 -4.66
C THR A 632 -2.23 17.11 -4.18
N GLY A 633 -2.56 16.04 -3.45
CA GLY A 633 -3.77 15.90 -2.63
C GLY A 633 -3.48 15.69 -1.15
N LEU A 634 -4.51 15.31 -0.39
CA LEU A 634 -4.46 15.19 1.06
C LEU A 634 -3.51 14.11 1.54
N ILE A 635 -3.36 12.99 0.83
CA ILE A 635 -2.66 11.80 1.34
C ILE A 635 -1.48 11.33 0.47
N SER A 636 -1.46 11.68 -0.82
CA SER A 636 -0.43 11.18 -1.76
C SER A 636 0.92 11.89 -1.56
N ASN A 637 1.94 11.14 -1.14
CA ASN A 637 3.33 11.58 -1.02
C ASN A 637 4.17 11.25 -2.27
N TYR A 638 3.72 10.32 -3.10
CA TYR A 638 4.34 9.94 -4.36
C TYR A 638 3.44 10.23 -5.56
N THR A 639 4.06 10.29 -6.74
CA THR A 639 3.35 10.53 -8.01
C THR A 639 2.42 9.37 -8.30
N LEU A 640 1.17 9.66 -8.65
CA LEU A 640 0.28 8.65 -9.21
C LEU A 640 0.81 8.26 -10.59
N GLU A 641 1.04 6.97 -10.80
CA GLU A 641 1.54 6.47 -12.08
C GLU A 641 0.41 6.41 -13.10
N HIS A 642 0.73 6.52 -14.39
CA HIS A 642 -0.26 6.23 -15.44
C HIS A 642 -0.52 4.71 -15.48
N PRO A 643 -1.75 4.21 -15.71
CA PRO A 643 -2.02 2.77 -15.74
C PRO A 643 -1.18 2.01 -16.77
N ILE A 644 -0.88 2.62 -17.93
CA ILE A 644 0.04 2.04 -18.93
C ILE A 644 1.46 1.87 -18.38
N ALA A 645 1.95 2.84 -17.59
CA ALA A 645 3.25 2.71 -16.92
C ALA A 645 3.17 1.65 -15.80
N ALA A 646 2.08 1.61 -15.04
CA ALA A 646 1.84 0.60 -14.02
C ALA A 646 1.82 -0.81 -14.63
N ARG A 647 1.26 -1.00 -15.83
CA ARG A 647 1.29 -2.27 -16.56
C ARG A 647 2.72 -2.71 -16.90
N VAL A 648 3.56 -1.81 -17.41
CA VAL A 648 4.98 -2.12 -17.68
C VAL A 648 5.67 -2.64 -16.41
N THR A 649 5.36 -2.05 -15.26
CA THR A 649 5.90 -2.49 -13.97
C THR A 649 5.31 -3.81 -13.50
N GLN A 650 4.01 -4.05 -13.67
CA GLN A 650 3.41 -5.35 -13.36
C GLN A 650 4.06 -6.46 -14.20
N ASP A 651 4.25 -6.26 -15.50
CA ASP A 651 4.94 -7.23 -16.36
C ASP A 651 6.40 -7.43 -15.93
N TRP A 652 7.07 -6.36 -15.50
CA TRP A 652 8.43 -6.42 -14.98
C TRP A 652 8.53 -7.27 -13.72
N PHE A 653 7.53 -7.19 -12.84
CA PHE A 653 7.41 -8.00 -11.64
C PHE A 653 7.03 -9.45 -11.92
N ASN A 654 6.04 -9.70 -12.78
CA ASN A 654 5.58 -11.05 -13.10
C ASN A 654 6.65 -11.92 -13.77
N ARG A 655 7.67 -11.31 -14.39
CA ARG A 655 8.85 -12.01 -14.96
C ARG A 655 9.99 -12.23 -13.95
N SER A 656 9.83 -11.81 -12.70
CA SER A 656 10.77 -12.06 -11.62
C SER A 656 10.31 -13.24 -10.79
N ASN A 657 11.27 -13.90 -10.14
CA ASN A 657 10.93 -14.86 -9.10
C ASN A 657 10.58 -14.11 -7.81
N ASN A 658 9.71 -14.72 -7.02
CA ASN A 658 9.58 -14.47 -5.60
C ASN A 658 10.52 -15.40 -4.84
N LEU A 659 10.92 -14.99 -3.64
CA LEU A 659 11.64 -15.84 -2.71
C LEU A 659 10.61 -16.66 -1.94
N ASP A 660 10.60 -17.97 -2.14
CA ASP A 660 9.58 -18.91 -1.67
C ASP A 660 10.25 -20.05 -0.90
N MET A 661 10.33 -19.86 0.41
CA MET A 661 11.08 -20.76 1.29
C MET A 661 10.43 -22.13 1.49
N ASP A 662 9.20 -22.34 1.00
CA ASP A 662 8.52 -23.64 1.07
C ASP A 662 8.86 -24.54 -0.14
N THR A 663 9.42 -23.97 -1.21
CA THR A 663 9.91 -24.72 -2.38
C THR A 663 11.29 -25.34 -2.15
N SER A 664 11.67 -26.31 -2.99
CA SER A 664 12.98 -26.96 -2.92
C SER A 664 14.11 -26.08 -3.45
N THR A 665 13.84 -25.28 -4.50
CA THR A 665 14.81 -24.33 -5.06
C THR A 665 14.87 -23.01 -4.29
N GLY A 666 13.84 -22.69 -3.49
CA GLY A 666 13.69 -21.41 -2.81
C GLY A 666 13.04 -20.32 -3.68
N PHE A 667 12.63 -20.64 -4.91
CA PHE A 667 12.13 -19.66 -5.86
C PHE A 667 10.90 -20.15 -6.60
N SER A 668 9.93 -19.26 -6.74
CA SER A 668 8.77 -19.47 -7.60
C SER A 668 8.54 -18.27 -8.52
N GLN A 669 8.01 -18.52 -9.72
CA GLN A 669 7.72 -17.50 -10.72
C GLN A 669 6.26 -17.60 -11.19
N TRP A 670 5.66 -16.46 -11.50
CA TRP A 670 4.31 -16.41 -12.03
C TRP A 670 4.23 -16.92 -13.47
N ASP A 671 3.39 -17.92 -13.72
CA ASP A 671 3.02 -18.37 -15.06
C ASP A 671 1.67 -17.78 -15.46
N GLN A 672 1.68 -16.79 -16.36
CA GLN A 672 0.47 -16.08 -16.81
C GLN A 672 -0.55 -17.00 -17.49
N TYR A 673 -0.10 -18.08 -18.16
CA TYR A 673 -1.00 -18.95 -18.92
C TYR A 673 -1.87 -19.81 -18.00
N SER A 674 -1.28 -20.40 -16.97
CA SER A 674 -1.98 -21.17 -15.95
C SER A 674 -2.53 -20.29 -14.81
N GLN A 675 -2.11 -19.02 -14.74
CA GLN A 675 -2.36 -18.10 -13.63
C GLN A 675 -1.99 -18.71 -12.28
N GLN A 676 -0.78 -19.26 -12.17
CA GLN A 676 -0.27 -19.89 -10.94
C GLN A 676 1.23 -19.61 -10.76
N TYR A 677 1.71 -19.65 -9.52
CA TYR A 677 3.14 -19.69 -9.24
C TYR A 677 3.67 -21.11 -9.45
N VAL A 678 4.79 -21.21 -10.16
CA VAL A 678 5.51 -22.46 -10.40
C VAL A 678 6.92 -22.38 -9.82
N GLU A 679 7.37 -23.46 -9.21
CA GLU A 679 8.76 -23.58 -8.74
C GLU A 679 9.73 -23.50 -9.93
N VAL A 680 10.82 -22.75 -9.76
CA VAL A 680 11.83 -22.55 -10.81
C VAL A 680 13.22 -22.85 -10.30
N ASP A 681 14.01 -23.53 -11.13
CA ASP A 681 15.44 -23.76 -10.89
C ASP A 681 16.23 -22.52 -11.33
N THR A 682 17.20 -22.11 -10.53
CA THR A 682 18.02 -20.93 -10.79
C THR A 682 19.49 -21.24 -10.51
N GLU A 683 20.40 -20.43 -11.04
CA GLU A 683 21.83 -20.54 -10.70
C GLU A 683 22.16 -20.00 -9.29
N TYR A 684 21.16 -19.49 -8.57
CA TYR A 684 21.29 -18.94 -7.23
C TYR A 684 20.79 -19.94 -6.20
N GLU A 685 21.50 -20.02 -5.09
CA GLU A 685 21.13 -20.90 -3.98
C GLU A 685 20.00 -20.29 -3.15
N LYS A 686 19.19 -21.19 -2.58
CA LYS A 686 18.19 -20.85 -1.58
C LYS A 686 18.88 -20.27 -0.33
N PRO A 687 18.45 -19.10 0.18
CA PRO A 687 18.93 -18.59 1.46
C PRO A 687 18.69 -19.58 2.60
N LEU A 688 19.57 -19.61 3.60
CA LEU A 688 19.36 -20.34 4.84
C LEU A 688 18.27 -19.67 5.69
N GLU A 689 18.30 -18.33 5.73
CA GLU A 689 17.33 -17.49 6.45
C GLU A 689 16.94 -16.30 5.57
N GLN A 690 15.65 -15.97 5.56
CA GLN A 690 15.10 -14.83 4.83
C GLN A 690 14.65 -13.74 5.80
N GLY A 691 14.97 -12.49 5.48
CA GLY A 691 14.38 -11.33 6.13
C GLY A 691 14.77 -11.13 7.60
N VAL A 692 15.98 -11.54 7.97
CA VAL A 692 16.53 -11.40 9.32
C VAL A 692 17.47 -10.20 9.43
N PRO A 693 17.75 -9.66 10.63
CA PRO A 693 18.77 -8.61 10.78
C PRO A 693 20.17 -9.11 10.39
N VAL A 694 20.88 -8.31 9.58
CA VAL A 694 22.18 -8.68 9.01
C VAL A 694 23.25 -7.61 9.23
N ILE A 695 24.49 -8.06 9.28
CA ILE A 695 25.70 -7.23 9.14
C ILE A 695 26.24 -7.46 7.74
N THR A 696 26.30 -6.43 6.91
CA THR A 696 26.86 -6.55 5.57
C THR A 696 28.30 -6.07 5.55
N LEU A 697 29.20 -6.97 5.14
CA LEU A 697 30.62 -6.71 4.96
C LEU A 697 30.85 -6.29 3.52
N LEU A 698 31.49 -5.15 3.33
CA LEU A 698 31.85 -4.63 2.01
C LEU A 698 33.35 -4.34 1.95
N GLY A 699 33.96 -4.56 0.79
CA GLY A 699 35.32 -4.08 0.57
C GLY A 699 35.87 -4.27 -0.82
N ILE A 700 37.06 -3.72 -1.02
CA ILE A 700 37.83 -3.80 -2.26
C ILE A 700 39.09 -4.60 -1.95
N TYR A 701 39.44 -5.55 -2.81
CA TYR A 701 40.65 -6.35 -2.64
C TYR A 701 41.32 -6.67 -3.96
N ASP A 702 42.65 -6.74 -3.93
CA ASP A 702 43.44 -7.10 -5.10
C ASP A 702 44.25 -8.37 -4.84
N PRO A 703 43.84 -9.52 -5.42
CA PRO A 703 44.58 -10.77 -5.32
C PRO A 703 46.02 -10.70 -5.85
N THR A 704 46.28 -9.76 -6.75
CA THR A 704 47.62 -9.56 -7.33
C THR A 704 48.51 -8.65 -6.50
N GLU A 705 47.99 -8.04 -5.43
CA GLU A 705 48.72 -7.17 -4.50
C GLU A 705 49.34 -5.92 -5.15
N ASN A 706 48.91 -5.58 -6.37
CA ASN A 706 49.38 -4.42 -7.12
C ASN A 706 48.65 -3.12 -6.71
N ASN A 707 47.41 -3.26 -6.23
CA ASN A 707 46.56 -2.18 -5.75
C ASN A 707 46.30 -2.34 -4.24
N PRO A 708 46.12 -1.22 -3.50
CA PRO A 708 45.65 -1.27 -2.13
C PRO A 708 44.31 -2.01 -2.00
N SER A 709 44.17 -2.76 -0.91
CA SER A 709 42.92 -3.41 -0.50
C SER A 709 42.36 -2.71 0.74
N GLN A 710 41.05 -2.76 0.94
CA GLN A 710 40.37 -2.13 2.07
C GLN A 710 39.08 -2.87 2.42
N ILE A 711 38.94 -3.21 3.70
CA ILE A 711 37.68 -3.56 4.36
C ILE A 711 36.99 -2.27 4.79
N TYR A 712 35.75 -2.05 4.36
CA TYR A 712 34.99 -0.86 4.72
C TYR A 712 34.29 -1.03 6.07
N PRO A 713 33.88 0.07 6.74
CA PRO A 713 33.08 -0.02 7.95
C PRO A 713 31.86 -0.92 7.77
N LEU A 714 31.56 -1.73 8.78
CA LEU A 714 30.36 -2.57 8.79
C LEU A 714 29.11 -1.71 8.68
N ILE A 715 28.15 -2.19 7.88
CA ILE A 715 26.82 -1.62 7.79
C ILE A 715 25.81 -2.68 8.28
N TYR A 716 24.77 -2.23 8.95
CA TYR A 716 23.81 -3.10 9.65
C TYR A 716 22.44 -2.84 9.07
N SER A 717 21.63 -3.88 8.90
CA SER A 717 20.24 -3.75 8.46
C SER A 717 19.30 -4.56 9.32
N ASN A 718 18.06 -4.07 9.40
CA ASN A 718 16.94 -4.73 10.03
C ASN A 718 16.37 -5.91 9.21
N TYR A 719 16.77 -6.05 7.94
CA TYR A 719 16.26 -7.09 7.03
C TYR A 719 17.31 -7.48 5.99
N GLY A 720 17.58 -8.78 5.88
CA GLY A 720 18.42 -9.34 4.84
C GLY A 720 18.38 -10.86 4.84
N ASN A 721 19.06 -11.45 3.87
CA ASN A 721 19.12 -12.90 3.69
C ASN A 721 20.50 -13.43 4.07
N ILE A 722 20.51 -14.56 4.77
CA ILE A 722 21.72 -15.31 5.13
C ILE A 722 21.87 -16.48 4.18
N HIS A 723 23.10 -16.69 3.70
CA HIS A 723 23.45 -17.74 2.74
C HIS A 723 24.55 -18.63 3.30
N GLU A 724 24.65 -19.83 2.75
CA GLU A 724 25.85 -20.66 2.96
C GLU A 724 27.05 -19.97 2.30
N LEU A 725 28.11 -19.75 3.06
CA LEU A 725 29.30 -19.03 2.57
C LEU A 725 30.38 -20.02 2.14
N PRO A 726 31.09 -19.75 1.03
CA PRO A 726 32.10 -20.64 0.48
C PRO A 726 33.29 -20.74 1.45
N VAL A 727 33.79 -21.95 1.64
CA VAL A 727 34.93 -22.23 2.51
C VAL A 727 36.22 -22.32 1.69
N PRO A 728 37.34 -21.75 2.15
CA PRO A 728 38.61 -21.79 1.42
C PRO A 728 39.12 -23.23 1.23
N ASN A 729 39.45 -23.60 -0.01
CA ASN A 729 40.08 -24.88 -0.32
C ASN A 729 41.61 -24.75 -0.28
N THR A 730 42.29 -25.63 0.47
CA THR A 730 43.75 -25.74 0.42
C THR A 730 44.15 -26.69 -0.72
N ILE A 731 44.39 -26.15 -1.91
CA ILE A 731 44.96 -26.90 -3.02
C ILE A 731 46.49 -26.88 -2.88
N GLU A 732 47.16 -28.02 -3.04
CA GLU A 732 48.62 -28.04 -3.09
C GLU A 732 49.12 -27.20 -4.28
N PRO A 733 50.08 -26.28 -4.08
CA PRO A 733 50.61 -25.45 -5.16
C PRO A 733 51.21 -26.32 -6.28
N GLN A 734 50.88 -25.99 -7.53
CA GLN A 734 51.51 -26.56 -8.71
C GLN A 734 52.70 -25.71 -9.15
N LEU A 735 53.56 -26.25 -10.02
CA LEU A 735 54.62 -25.45 -10.63
C LEU A 735 54.04 -24.34 -11.51
N GLU A 736 54.80 -23.25 -11.66
CA GLU A 736 54.32 -22.01 -12.28
C GLU A 736 55.14 -21.59 -13.50
N GLY A 737 54.47 -21.19 -14.58
CA GLY A 737 55.13 -20.66 -15.78
C GLY A 737 56.08 -21.66 -16.45
N TRP A 738 57.22 -21.18 -16.95
CA TRP A 738 58.20 -21.99 -17.65
C TRP A 738 59.12 -22.74 -16.69
N GLN A 739 59.08 -24.07 -16.75
CA GLN A 739 59.77 -24.97 -15.82
C GLN A 739 60.83 -25.78 -16.55
N HIS A 740 62.08 -25.70 -16.11
CA HIS A 740 63.16 -26.44 -16.75
C HIS A 740 63.01 -27.94 -16.49
N ILE A 741 63.01 -28.78 -17.52
CA ILE A 741 62.73 -30.21 -17.36
C ILE A 741 63.68 -30.90 -16.37
N ALA A 742 64.96 -30.47 -16.35
CA ALA A 742 65.96 -31.00 -15.41
C ALA A 742 65.69 -30.65 -13.92
N SER A 743 64.81 -29.69 -13.63
CA SER A 743 64.43 -29.32 -12.25
C SER A 743 63.08 -29.89 -11.82
N ILE A 744 62.36 -30.60 -12.68
CA ILE A 744 61.03 -31.16 -12.41
C ILE A 744 61.21 -32.61 -11.93
N ASP A 745 60.62 -32.97 -10.78
CA ASP A 745 60.57 -34.36 -10.33
C ASP A 745 59.32 -35.13 -10.82
N VAL A 746 59.20 -36.40 -10.45
CA VAL A 746 58.09 -37.25 -10.90
C VAL A 746 56.74 -36.78 -10.35
N ASN A 747 56.70 -36.26 -9.13
CA ASN A 747 55.48 -35.77 -8.51
C ASN A 747 55.07 -34.42 -9.13
N ASP A 748 56.01 -33.51 -9.29
CA ASP A 748 55.79 -32.23 -9.96
C ASP A 748 55.22 -32.42 -11.36
N ARG A 749 55.77 -33.38 -12.11
CA ARG A 749 55.32 -33.72 -13.46
C ARG A 749 53.88 -34.22 -13.50
N LEU A 750 53.46 -35.03 -12.53
CA LEU A 750 52.12 -35.63 -12.46
C LEU A 750 51.06 -34.65 -11.94
N ASN A 751 51.43 -33.80 -10.99
CA ASN A 751 50.50 -32.92 -10.28
C ASN A 751 50.40 -31.51 -10.89
N THR A 752 51.30 -31.15 -11.81
CA THR A 752 51.23 -29.89 -12.55
C THR A 752 50.37 -30.04 -13.81
N GLU A 753 49.38 -29.17 -13.96
CA GLU A 753 48.62 -29.03 -15.20
C GLU A 753 49.49 -28.29 -16.24
N TRP A 754 49.89 -28.99 -17.31
CA TRP A 754 50.73 -28.47 -18.38
C TRP A 754 49.90 -27.90 -19.53
N GLN A 755 50.31 -26.77 -20.10
CA GLN A 755 49.69 -26.23 -21.30
C GLN A 755 50.08 -27.04 -22.53
N THR A 756 49.12 -27.22 -23.44
CA THR A 756 49.30 -28.06 -24.63
C THR A 756 49.07 -27.29 -25.92
N MET A 757 49.78 -27.67 -26.98
CA MET A 757 49.50 -27.22 -28.35
C MET A 757 49.05 -28.39 -29.22
N LYS A 758 48.35 -28.07 -30.31
CA LYS A 758 47.95 -29.05 -31.31
C LYS A 758 49.13 -29.38 -32.22
N VAL A 759 49.41 -30.67 -32.37
CA VAL A 759 50.41 -31.24 -33.29
C VAL A 759 49.84 -32.53 -33.86
N ASP A 760 49.67 -32.62 -35.18
CA ASP A 760 49.10 -33.77 -35.88
C ASP A 760 47.72 -34.22 -35.34
N ASN A 761 46.89 -33.26 -34.93
CA ASN A 761 45.61 -33.45 -34.21
C ASN A 761 45.71 -34.02 -32.79
N GLU A 762 46.90 -34.15 -32.22
CA GLU A 762 47.13 -34.50 -30.82
C GLU A 762 47.45 -33.25 -29.98
N ARG A 763 47.08 -33.26 -28.69
CA ARG A 763 47.44 -32.19 -27.73
C ARG A 763 48.69 -32.61 -26.96
N LEU A 764 49.81 -31.95 -27.25
CA LEU A 764 51.10 -32.26 -26.65
C LEU A 764 51.60 -31.10 -25.77
N PRO A 765 52.35 -31.36 -24.69
CA PRO A 765 52.90 -30.32 -23.81
C PRO A 765 53.76 -29.33 -24.58
N ILE A 766 53.54 -28.05 -24.31
CA ILE A 766 54.31 -26.95 -24.90
C ILE A 766 55.64 -26.85 -24.20
N CYS A 767 56.70 -26.67 -24.98
CA CYS A 767 58.03 -26.42 -24.47
C CYS A 767 58.75 -25.30 -25.23
N GLN A 768 59.72 -24.67 -24.57
CA GLN A 768 60.64 -23.71 -25.18
C GLN A 768 62.10 -24.13 -25.03
N PHE A 769 62.95 -23.75 -25.98
CA PHE A 769 64.37 -24.11 -26.01
C PHE A 769 65.18 -23.16 -26.89
N ASN A 770 66.45 -22.98 -26.56
CA ASN A 770 67.38 -22.22 -27.41
C ASN A 770 67.98 -23.11 -28.49
N TYR A 771 68.04 -22.60 -29.73
CA TYR A 771 68.66 -23.27 -30.87
C TYR A 771 69.69 -22.34 -31.51
N THR A 772 70.88 -22.86 -31.81
CA THR A 772 71.92 -22.16 -32.57
C THR A 772 72.01 -22.78 -33.96
N ASN A 773 71.82 -21.99 -35.00
CA ASN A 773 71.89 -22.49 -36.37
C ASN A 773 73.33 -22.65 -36.88
N ALA A 774 73.51 -23.16 -38.11
CA ALA A 774 74.84 -23.36 -38.70
C ALA A 774 75.68 -22.08 -38.86
N ASN A 775 75.04 -20.90 -38.89
CA ASN A 775 75.69 -19.60 -38.97
C ASN A 775 76.03 -18.99 -37.61
N GLY A 776 75.73 -19.70 -36.51
CA GLY A 776 75.96 -19.22 -35.15
C GLY A 776 74.88 -18.25 -34.64
N GLU A 777 73.79 -18.08 -35.37
CA GLU A 777 72.66 -17.25 -34.95
C GLU A 777 71.83 -18.03 -33.92
N GLN A 778 71.42 -17.34 -32.85
CA GLN A 778 70.66 -17.94 -31.76
C GLN A 778 69.23 -17.42 -31.72
N ALA A 779 68.30 -18.34 -31.49
CA ALA A 779 66.90 -18.03 -31.25
C ALA A 779 66.27 -19.01 -30.27
N ASN A 780 65.31 -18.53 -29.51
CA ASN A 780 64.45 -19.35 -28.67
C ASN A 780 63.22 -19.76 -29.48
N PHE A 781 62.98 -21.07 -29.57
CA PHE A 781 61.84 -21.65 -30.25
C PHE A 781 60.85 -22.22 -29.25
N VAL A 782 59.57 -22.14 -29.60
CA VAL A 782 58.49 -22.84 -28.92
C VAL A 782 57.99 -23.96 -29.81
N GLY A 783 57.78 -25.12 -29.20
CA GLY A 783 57.35 -26.33 -29.87
C GLY A 783 56.65 -27.27 -28.90
N TYR A 784 56.72 -28.56 -29.19
CA TYR A 784 56.12 -29.60 -28.37
C TYR A 784 57.18 -30.56 -27.82
N GLU A 785 56.85 -31.17 -26.68
CA GLU A 785 57.70 -32.15 -26.02
C GLU A 785 57.56 -33.52 -26.70
N ASP A 786 58.66 -34.02 -27.27
CA ASP A 786 58.81 -35.42 -27.62
C ASP A 786 59.33 -36.18 -26.39
N THR A 787 58.38 -36.72 -25.62
CA THR A 787 58.67 -37.43 -24.37
C THR A 787 59.55 -38.68 -24.60
N ALA A 788 59.43 -39.35 -25.75
CA ALA A 788 60.18 -40.57 -26.03
C ALA A 788 61.67 -40.30 -26.22
N ASN A 789 62.02 -39.14 -26.79
CA ASN A 789 63.39 -38.72 -27.03
C ASN A 789 63.91 -37.69 -26.00
N GLN A 790 63.06 -37.27 -25.05
CA GLN A 790 63.36 -36.25 -24.03
C GLN A 790 63.85 -34.94 -24.64
N VAL A 791 63.18 -34.44 -25.68
CA VAL A 791 63.58 -33.21 -26.39
C VAL A 791 62.37 -32.35 -26.70
N CYS A 792 62.57 -31.03 -26.75
CA CYS A 792 61.62 -30.11 -27.32
C CYS A 792 61.92 -29.89 -28.80
N ARG A 793 60.90 -29.88 -29.67
CA ARG A 793 61.10 -29.63 -31.11
C ARG A 793 59.96 -28.84 -31.72
N THR A 794 60.26 -28.11 -32.79
CA THR A 794 59.21 -27.48 -33.62
C THR A 794 58.42 -28.54 -34.39
N THR A 795 57.24 -28.16 -34.87
CA THR A 795 56.40 -29.02 -35.72
C THR A 795 57.06 -29.31 -37.06
N SER A 796 56.64 -30.38 -37.74
CA SER A 796 57.21 -30.78 -39.05
C SER A 796 57.00 -29.75 -40.15
N GLU A 797 56.04 -28.84 -39.96
CA GLU A 797 55.60 -27.83 -40.91
C GLU A 797 56.54 -26.62 -40.89
N MET A 798 57.39 -26.48 -39.86
CA MET A 798 58.27 -25.35 -39.63
C MET A 798 59.74 -25.72 -39.77
N PHE A 799 60.51 -24.95 -40.55
CA PHE A 799 61.96 -25.06 -40.60
C PHE A 799 62.63 -23.69 -40.63
N TRP A 800 63.85 -23.58 -40.09
CA TRP A 800 64.67 -22.39 -40.23
C TRP A 800 65.52 -22.49 -41.50
N SER A 801 65.35 -21.54 -42.43
CA SER A 801 66.06 -21.49 -43.71
C SER A 801 67.39 -20.76 -43.55
N VAL A 802 68.51 -21.48 -43.55
CA VAL A 802 69.86 -20.93 -43.34
C VAL A 802 70.71 -21.23 -44.57
N ASP A 803 71.13 -20.20 -45.30
CA ASP A 803 71.89 -20.30 -46.57
C ASP A 803 71.30 -21.29 -47.59
N GLY A 804 69.96 -21.39 -47.62
CA GLY A 804 69.23 -22.29 -48.52
C GLY A 804 69.07 -23.72 -48.00
N ASN A 805 69.67 -24.07 -46.85
CA ASN A 805 69.45 -25.34 -46.16
C ASN A 805 68.26 -25.26 -45.19
N ARG A 806 67.60 -26.41 -44.99
CA ARG A 806 66.49 -26.54 -44.03
C ARG A 806 67.04 -27.10 -42.71
N GLU A 807 66.99 -26.30 -41.65
CA GLU A 807 67.25 -26.75 -40.29
C GLU A 807 65.93 -26.93 -39.54
N MET A 808 65.77 -28.03 -38.81
CA MET A 808 64.59 -28.30 -37.97
C MET A 808 64.98 -28.07 -36.51
N PRO A 809 64.60 -26.95 -35.88
CA PRO A 809 65.00 -26.66 -34.51
C PRO A 809 64.53 -27.76 -33.55
N ILE A 810 65.49 -28.30 -32.80
CA ILE A 810 65.31 -29.34 -31.77
C ILE A 810 66.31 -29.08 -30.63
N SER A 811 65.87 -29.28 -29.39
CA SER A 811 66.71 -29.11 -28.21
C SER A 811 67.71 -30.27 -28.05
N GLN A 812 68.71 -30.08 -27.19
CA GLN A 812 69.45 -31.22 -26.64
C GLN A 812 68.54 -32.01 -25.68
N PRO A 813 68.81 -33.31 -25.47
CA PRO A 813 68.04 -34.11 -24.51
C PRO A 813 68.03 -33.45 -23.12
N SER A 814 66.83 -33.26 -22.57
CA SER A 814 66.57 -32.60 -21.27
C SER A 814 67.00 -31.12 -21.14
N ASP A 815 67.28 -30.44 -22.27
CA ASP A 815 67.65 -29.02 -22.30
C ASP A 815 66.50 -28.16 -22.88
N TYR A 816 65.38 -28.14 -22.17
CA TYR A 816 64.19 -27.37 -22.53
C TYR A 816 63.36 -27.05 -21.30
N GLN A 817 62.42 -26.12 -21.46
CA GLN A 817 61.45 -25.77 -20.43
C GLN A 817 60.05 -26.15 -20.88
N LEU A 818 59.20 -26.59 -19.96
CA LEU A 818 57.78 -26.86 -20.18
C LEU A 818 56.91 -25.74 -19.62
N LEU A 819 55.75 -25.54 -20.22
CA LEU A 819 54.82 -24.49 -19.78
C LEU A 819 53.74 -25.04 -18.84
N ALA A 820 53.83 -24.69 -17.56
CA ALA A 820 52.73 -24.93 -16.62
C ALA A 820 51.55 -23.97 -16.88
N SER A 821 50.35 -24.39 -16.47
CA SER A 821 49.13 -23.59 -16.62
C SER A 821 48.98 -22.50 -15.55
N LYS A 822 49.63 -22.65 -14.39
CA LYS A 822 49.57 -21.71 -13.28
C LYS A 822 50.71 -20.70 -13.32
N GLY A 823 50.55 -19.54 -12.70
CA GLY A 823 51.61 -18.53 -12.60
C GLY A 823 51.33 -17.41 -11.60
N GLU A 824 52.40 -16.90 -10.99
CA GLU A 824 52.40 -15.76 -10.07
C GLU A 824 51.74 -14.52 -10.69
N LEU A 825 52.02 -14.25 -11.97
CA LEU A 825 51.39 -13.19 -12.75
C LEU A 825 50.35 -13.79 -13.69
N ALA A 826 49.08 -13.70 -13.31
CA ALA A 826 47.97 -14.02 -14.21
C ALA A 826 48.02 -13.10 -15.44
N GLY A 827 48.08 -13.68 -16.64
CA GLY A 827 48.29 -12.90 -17.86
C GLY A 827 48.62 -13.74 -19.08
N ARG A 828 48.85 -13.08 -20.22
CA ARG A 828 49.30 -13.74 -21.46
C ARG A 828 50.67 -14.37 -21.23
N VAL A 829 50.83 -15.62 -21.67
CA VAL A 829 52.15 -16.28 -21.64
C VAL A 829 53.06 -15.59 -22.66
N THR A 830 54.27 -15.30 -22.24
CA THR A 830 55.31 -14.67 -23.05
C THR A 830 56.57 -15.53 -23.11
N TYR A 831 57.38 -15.28 -24.13
CA TYR A 831 58.76 -15.76 -24.22
C TYR A 831 59.59 -14.74 -25.01
N THR A 832 60.91 -14.88 -25.02
CA THR A 832 61.83 -13.99 -25.75
C THR A 832 62.38 -14.73 -26.97
N PRO A 833 61.83 -14.55 -28.19
CA PRO A 833 62.26 -15.29 -29.39
C PRO A 833 63.72 -14.98 -29.75
N THR A 834 64.10 -13.71 -29.67
CA THR A 834 65.48 -13.22 -29.76
C THR A 834 65.65 -12.02 -28.83
N ILE A 835 66.88 -11.70 -28.48
CA ILE A 835 67.20 -10.54 -27.64
C ILE A 835 66.66 -9.24 -28.27
N ASP A 836 66.79 -9.08 -29.59
CA ASP A 836 66.37 -7.87 -30.31
C ASP A 836 64.85 -7.69 -30.37
N LEU A 837 64.08 -8.78 -30.37
CA LEU A 837 62.61 -8.73 -30.39
C LEU A 837 62.03 -8.48 -29.00
N GLY A 838 62.80 -8.75 -27.94
CA GLY A 838 62.35 -8.71 -26.57
C GLY A 838 61.26 -9.75 -26.28
N GLU A 839 60.54 -9.53 -25.19
CA GLU A 839 59.42 -10.37 -24.77
C GLU A 839 58.22 -10.23 -25.72
N LYS A 840 57.66 -11.37 -26.14
CA LYS A 840 56.48 -11.43 -27.02
C LYS A 840 55.46 -12.43 -26.51
N VAL A 841 54.18 -12.14 -26.78
CA VAL A 841 53.05 -13.02 -26.43
C VAL A 841 53.09 -14.29 -27.28
N LEU A 842 53.05 -15.44 -26.62
CA LEU A 842 53.02 -16.75 -27.24
C LEU A 842 51.70 -17.01 -27.99
N CYS A 843 51.80 -17.61 -29.16
CA CYS A 843 50.66 -18.13 -29.92
C CYS A 843 50.99 -19.46 -30.56
N SER A 844 49.97 -20.27 -30.81
CA SER A 844 50.06 -21.50 -31.61
C SER A 844 48.88 -21.61 -32.56
N LEU A 845 48.99 -22.52 -33.52
CA LEU A 845 47.94 -22.82 -34.47
C LEU A 845 47.06 -23.96 -33.94
N ASP A 846 45.75 -23.75 -34.02
CA ASP A 846 44.71 -24.74 -33.71
C ASP A 846 43.74 -24.79 -34.89
N LYS A 847 44.27 -25.20 -36.05
CA LYS A 847 43.52 -25.28 -37.31
C LYS A 847 43.14 -26.71 -37.60
N ASP A 848 42.09 -26.90 -38.39
CA ASP A 848 41.72 -28.22 -38.87
C ASP A 848 42.77 -28.79 -39.83
N GLY A 849 43.05 -30.09 -39.69
CA GLY A 849 44.11 -30.79 -40.40
C GLY A 849 45.45 -30.73 -39.67
N THR A 850 46.51 -31.19 -40.35
CA THR A 850 47.87 -31.30 -39.80
C THR A 850 48.88 -30.44 -40.56
N SER A 851 48.45 -29.76 -41.63
CA SER A 851 49.38 -29.10 -42.56
C SER A 851 49.90 -27.75 -42.08
N HIS A 852 49.46 -27.26 -40.92
CA HIS A 852 49.71 -25.90 -40.44
C HIS A 852 49.97 -25.85 -38.95
N ASP A 853 50.56 -26.89 -38.35
CA ASP A 853 50.83 -26.86 -36.91
C ASP A 853 52.08 -26.02 -36.63
N GLY A 854 52.15 -25.46 -35.43
CA GLY A 854 53.31 -24.69 -35.00
C GLY A 854 52.99 -23.63 -33.97
N ALA A 855 54.04 -23.08 -33.38
CA ALA A 855 53.97 -22.01 -32.40
C ALA A 855 54.90 -20.86 -32.80
N GLY A 856 54.60 -19.67 -32.27
CA GLY A 856 55.37 -18.46 -32.49
C GLY A 856 54.90 -17.36 -31.57
N PHE A 857 55.00 -16.13 -32.03
CA PHE A 857 54.68 -14.96 -31.23
C PHE A 857 53.76 -13.98 -31.95
N ILE A 858 53.02 -13.21 -31.16
CA ILE A 858 52.13 -12.16 -31.66
C ILE A 858 52.94 -10.90 -32.00
N ALA A 859 52.86 -10.48 -33.25
CA ALA A 859 53.36 -9.18 -33.72
C ALA A 859 52.62 -8.75 -34.99
N ASP A 860 52.37 -7.44 -35.14
CA ASP A 860 51.71 -6.84 -36.31
C ASP A 860 50.35 -7.46 -36.68
N GLY A 861 49.56 -7.87 -35.67
CA GLY A 861 48.26 -8.51 -35.85
C GLY A 861 48.34 -9.95 -36.40
N LYS A 862 49.50 -10.60 -36.28
CA LYS A 862 49.76 -11.96 -36.76
C LYS A 862 50.42 -12.81 -35.66
N CYS A 863 50.16 -14.11 -35.71
CA CYS A 863 51.00 -15.13 -35.09
C CYS A 863 52.11 -15.46 -36.08
N GLN A 864 53.36 -15.13 -35.76
CA GLN A 864 54.50 -15.26 -36.66
C GLN A 864 55.76 -15.74 -35.94
N GLN A 865 56.79 -16.03 -36.72
CA GLN A 865 58.09 -16.46 -36.24
C GLN A 865 59.19 -15.47 -36.63
N ILE A 866 60.39 -15.72 -36.10
CA ILE A 866 61.57 -14.93 -36.42
C ILE A 866 61.91 -15.01 -37.91
N GLU A 867 62.73 -14.08 -38.39
CA GLU A 867 63.14 -14.03 -39.79
C GLU A 867 63.82 -15.35 -40.22
N GLY A 868 63.50 -15.82 -41.42
CA GLY A 868 64.05 -17.06 -41.99
C GLY A 868 63.27 -18.33 -41.63
N VAL A 869 62.34 -18.30 -40.68
CA VAL A 869 61.49 -19.44 -40.37
C VAL A 869 60.34 -19.56 -41.39
N LYS A 870 60.26 -20.72 -42.02
CA LYS A 870 59.38 -20.98 -43.15
C LYS A 870 58.52 -22.20 -42.92
N HIS A 871 57.36 -22.16 -43.55
CA HIS A 871 56.53 -23.33 -43.77
C HIS A 871 57.19 -24.27 -44.78
N ILE A 872 56.94 -25.58 -44.71
CA ILE A 872 57.47 -26.60 -45.66
C ILE A 872 57.24 -26.29 -47.16
N ASN A 873 56.25 -25.45 -47.48
CA ASN A 873 55.93 -25.00 -48.84
C ASN A 873 56.78 -23.79 -49.32
N GLY A 874 57.67 -23.28 -48.46
CA GLY A 874 58.60 -22.19 -48.75
C GLY A 874 58.11 -20.78 -48.38
N ALA A 875 56.85 -20.61 -47.95
CA ALA A 875 56.34 -19.35 -47.44
C ALA A 875 56.86 -19.05 -46.03
N ASN A 876 56.91 -17.77 -45.62
CA ASN A 876 57.21 -17.42 -44.22
C ASN A 876 56.12 -17.97 -43.30
N TRP A 877 56.51 -18.47 -42.12
CA TRP A 877 55.53 -18.95 -41.14
C TRP A 877 54.88 -17.75 -40.44
N THR A 878 53.73 -17.31 -40.97
CA THR A 878 53.00 -16.14 -40.48
C THR A 878 51.50 -16.27 -40.77
N TYR A 879 50.67 -16.03 -39.77
CA TYR A 879 49.22 -16.23 -39.82
C TYR A 879 48.48 -15.08 -39.17
N ALA A 880 47.52 -14.49 -39.89
CA ALA A 880 46.77 -13.35 -39.39
C ALA A 880 45.75 -13.73 -38.31
N LEU A 881 45.69 -12.97 -37.21
CA LEU A 881 44.86 -13.29 -36.04
C LEU A 881 43.36 -13.34 -36.34
N HIS A 882 42.88 -12.53 -37.29
CA HIS A 882 41.47 -12.45 -37.66
C HIS A 882 40.94 -13.69 -38.40
N LYS A 883 41.79 -14.64 -38.79
CA LYS A 883 41.39 -15.82 -39.58
C LYS A 883 40.93 -17.04 -38.75
N GLY A 884 40.88 -16.92 -37.42
CA GLY A 884 40.52 -18.03 -36.53
C GLY A 884 41.57 -19.15 -36.47
N GLY A 885 41.41 -20.08 -35.52
CA GLY A 885 42.33 -21.23 -35.33
C GLY A 885 43.74 -20.84 -34.86
N ILE A 886 43.83 -19.82 -34.01
CA ILE A 886 45.06 -19.40 -33.34
C ILE A 886 44.79 -19.38 -31.84
N THR A 887 45.52 -20.18 -31.10
CA THR A 887 45.45 -20.23 -29.63
C THR A 887 46.46 -19.25 -29.06
N GLN A 888 46.01 -18.45 -28.09
CA GLN A 888 46.87 -17.59 -27.28
C GLN A 888 46.78 -18.06 -25.85
N TYR A 889 47.92 -18.24 -25.22
CA TYR A 889 48.01 -18.89 -23.91
C TYR A 889 47.99 -17.87 -22.78
N SER A 890 47.46 -18.27 -21.63
CA SER A 890 47.44 -17.46 -20.42
C SER A 890 47.73 -18.31 -19.19
N LEU A 891 48.36 -17.72 -18.19
CA LEU A 891 48.55 -18.33 -16.87
C LEU A 891 47.35 -18.01 -15.97
N ALA A 892 46.92 -18.98 -15.18
CA ALA A 892 45.92 -18.80 -14.14
C ALA A 892 46.60 -18.64 -12.77
N SER A 893 46.07 -17.74 -11.92
CA SER A 893 46.49 -17.67 -10.52
C SER A 893 46.10 -18.97 -9.81
N GLN A 894 46.94 -19.40 -8.87
CA GLN A 894 46.63 -20.45 -7.90
C GLN A 894 46.54 -19.93 -6.47
N LYS A 895 46.47 -18.59 -6.31
CA LYS A 895 46.12 -17.98 -5.02
C LYS A 895 44.69 -18.35 -4.64
N GLN A 896 44.44 -18.33 -3.35
CA GLN A 896 43.10 -18.30 -2.74
C GLN A 896 43.08 -17.09 -1.81
N CYS A 897 42.08 -16.22 -1.94
CA CYS A 897 41.87 -15.13 -1.00
C CYS A 897 40.78 -15.50 0.01
N GLU A 898 40.77 -14.85 1.17
CA GLU A 898 39.78 -15.10 2.20
C GLU A 898 39.57 -13.92 3.14
N LEU A 899 38.41 -13.94 3.79
CA LEU A 899 38.14 -13.19 5.02
C LEU A 899 38.15 -14.16 6.19
N LEU A 900 38.99 -13.87 7.19
CA LEU A 900 38.89 -14.44 8.52
C LEU A 900 38.07 -13.48 9.38
N VAL A 901 36.90 -13.93 9.84
CA VAL A 901 36.00 -13.20 10.72
C VAL A 901 36.12 -13.79 12.13
N GLU A 902 36.74 -13.05 13.02
CA GLU A 902 36.87 -13.35 14.44
C GLU A 902 35.73 -12.65 15.18
N LYS A 903 34.87 -13.41 15.87
CA LYS A 903 33.65 -12.91 16.51
C LYS A 903 33.85 -12.67 18.01
N GLU A 904 33.02 -11.81 18.61
CA GLU A 904 33.07 -11.48 20.03
C GLU A 904 32.88 -12.71 20.97
N ASP A 905 32.25 -13.78 20.49
CA ASP A 905 32.05 -15.04 21.23
C ASP A 905 33.26 -15.99 21.16
N GLY A 906 34.32 -15.59 20.46
CA GLY A 906 35.54 -16.37 20.24
C GLY A 906 35.44 -17.37 19.08
N THR A 907 34.34 -17.40 18.33
CA THR A 907 34.25 -18.22 17.12
C THR A 907 34.92 -17.54 15.93
N GLU A 908 35.48 -18.35 15.04
CA GLU A 908 36.12 -17.91 13.81
C GLU A 908 35.39 -18.47 12.59
N GLN A 909 35.23 -17.65 11.55
CA GLN A 909 34.65 -18.06 10.28
C GLN A 909 35.58 -17.64 9.14
N ARG A 910 35.97 -18.60 8.29
CA ARG A 910 36.78 -18.35 7.09
C ARG A 910 35.90 -18.38 5.86
N ILE A 911 35.93 -17.31 5.07
CA ILE A 911 35.09 -17.13 3.89
C ILE A 911 36.00 -16.98 2.67
N ALA A 912 35.84 -17.86 1.69
CA ALA A 912 36.62 -17.85 0.46
C ALA A 912 36.26 -16.65 -0.43
N LEU A 913 37.28 -16.05 -1.04
CA LEU A 913 37.20 -15.03 -2.08
C LEU A 913 38.07 -15.45 -3.27
N ALA A 914 37.76 -14.96 -4.48
CA ALA A 914 38.53 -15.29 -5.67
C ALA A 914 40.01 -14.89 -5.54
N GLY A 915 40.92 -15.84 -5.78
CA GLY A 915 42.37 -15.59 -5.79
C GLY A 915 42.93 -14.97 -7.07
N ALA A 916 42.05 -14.53 -7.98
CA ALA A 916 42.41 -13.82 -9.19
C ALA A 916 41.47 -12.63 -9.38
N ARG A 917 41.97 -11.56 -10.03
CA ARG A 917 41.10 -10.48 -10.49
C ARG A 917 40.09 -11.03 -11.51
N TYR A 918 38.81 -10.71 -11.34
CA TYR A 918 37.80 -10.99 -12.38
C TYR A 918 38.06 -10.18 -13.66
N ASN A 919 38.67 -9.00 -13.53
CA ASN A 919 39.08 -8.14 -14.62
C ASN A 919 40.50 -7.63 -14.36
N ALA A 920 41.43 -7.90 -15.28
CA ALA A 920 42.84 -7.55 -15.12
C ALA A 920 43.11 -6.07 -14.83
N GLY A 921 42.21 -5.16 -15.28
CA GLY A 921 42.36 -3.71 -15.10
C GLY A 921 41.94 -3.15 -13.74
N GLU A 922 41.34 -3.96 -12.86
CA GLU A 922 40.78 -3.47 -11.59
C GLU A 922 40.83 -4.52 -10.48
N SER A 923 40.80 -4.04 -9.24
CA SER A 923 40.66 -4.86 -8.03
C SER A 923 39.24 -5.46 -7.96
N ASN A 924 39.08 -6.54 -7.22
CA ASN A 924 37.77 -7.14 -6.94
C ASN A 924 37.05 -6.37 -5.81
N LYS A 925 35.75 -6.64 -5.64
CA LYS A 925 34.95 -6.25 -4.48
C LYS A 925 34.30 -7.47 -3.85
N PHE A 926 34.16 -7.48 -2.52
CA PHE A 926 33.40 -8.50 -1.78
C PHE A 926 32.17 -7.88 -1.11
N HIS A 927 31.15 -8.69 -0.90
CA HIS A 927 29.86 -8.31 -0.34
C HIS A 927 29.19 -9.53 0.31
N ILE A 928 29.07 -9.52 1.64
CA ILE A 928 28.66 -10.70 2.43
C ILE A 928 27.71 -10.28 3.53
N ASN A 929 26.60 -11.00 3.72
CA ASN A 929 25.75 -10.87 4.90
C ASN A 929 26.17 -11.87 5.98
N LEU A 930 26.37 -11.38 7.20
CA LEU A 930 26.50 -12.19 8.41
C LEU A 930 25.30 -11.96 9.33
N PRO A 931 24.92 -12.95 10.16
CA PRO A 931 23.90 -12.76 11.19
C PRO A 931 24.30 -11.66 12.18
N MET A 932 23.34 -10.79 12.56
CA MET A 932 23.62 -9.69 13.49
C MET A 932 23.78 -10.13 14.95
N GLU A 933 23.32 -11.32 15.31
CA GLU A 933 23.36 -11.84 16.69
C GLU A 933 24.80 -11.95 17.22
N THR A 934 25.72 -12.47 16.41
CA THR A 934 27.13 -12.63 16.78
C THR A 934 28.01 -11.62 16.04
N HIS A 935 28.38 -10.56 16.74
CA HIS A 935 29.10 -9.43 16.16
C HIS A 935 30.58 -9.79 15.84
N PRO A 936 31.10 -9.41 14.65
CA PRO A 936 32.52 -9.51 14.34
C PRO A 936 33.36 -8.57 15.22
N GLU A 937 34.36 -9.08 15.92
CA GLU A 937 35.33 -8.25 16.66
C GLU A 937 36.48 -7.78 15.74
N ARG A 938 36.92 -8.66 14.84
CA ARG A 938 38.01 -8.40 13.91
C ARG A 938 37.78 -9.12 12.58
N ILE A 939 38.15 -8.47 11.49
CA ILE A 939 38.13 -9.05 10.15
C ILE A 939 39.51 -8.87 9.52
N THR A 940 40.07 -9.98 9.04
CA THR A 940 41.36 -10.02 8.35
C THR A 940 41.14 -10.50 6.91
N LEU A 941 41.56 -9.69 5.95
CA LEU A 941 41.58 -10.04 4.53
C LEU A 941 42.99 -10.51 4.16
N SER A 942 43.10 -11.71 3.59
CA SER A 942 44.39 -12.26 3.17
C SER A 942 44.29 -13.05 1.87
N CYS A 943 45.41 -13.25 1.20
CA CYS A 943 45.55 -14.19 0.10
C CYS A 943 46.69 -15.16 0.38
N PHE A 944 46.58 -16.39 -0.08
CA PHE A 944 47.58 -17.41 0.19
C PHE A 944 47.80 -18.37 -1.00
N ILE A 945 49.01 -18.92 -1.06
CA ILE A 945 49.41 -20.03 -1.93
C ILE A 945 50.08 -21.06 -1.05
N GLY A 946 49.46 -22.23 -0.89
CA GLY A 946 49.96 -23.27 0.02
C GLY A 946 50.06 -22.74 1.45
N SER A 947 51.28 -22.65 1.99
CA SER A 947 51.55 -22.13 3.34
C SER A 947 51.96 -20.65 3.38
N ASN A 948 52.19 -20.02 2.22
CA ASN A 948 52.55 -18.61 2.13
C ASN A 948 51.28 -17.76 2.11
N SER A 949 51.10 -16.90 3.10
CA SER A 949 49.97 -15.98 3.21
C SER A 949 50.44 -14.52 3.24
N SER A 950 49.75 -13.65 2.51
CA SER A 950 49.86 -12.20 2.53
C SER A 950 48.58 -11.60 3.13
N ILE A 951 48.72 -10.81 4.19
CA ILE A 951 47.62 -10.03 4.76
C ILE A 951 47.48 -8.76 3.94
N LEU A 952 46.29 -8.53 3.39
CA LEU A 952 45.99 -7.36 2.56
C LEU A 952 45.38 -6.22 3.38
N ASP A 953 44.53 -6.54 4.35
CA ASP A 953 43.96 -5.57 5.29
C ASP A 953 43.50 -6.25 6.59
N THR A 954 43.40 -5.48 7.67
CA THR A 954 42.85 -5.95 8.95
C THR A 954 42.15 -4.80 9.66
N VAL A 955 40.90 -5.02 10.04
CA VAL A 955 40.10 -4.03 10.74
C VAL A 955 39.54 -4.60 12.03
N VAL A 956 39.63 -3.80 13.10
CA VAL A 956 38.85 -4.03 14.33
C VAL A 956 37.50 -3.37 14.11
N THR A 957 36.44 -4.10 14.40
CA THR A 957 35.07 -3.71 14.09
C THR A 957 34.34 -3.34 15.38
N PRO A 958 34.37 -2.08 15.82
CA PRO A 958 33.53 -1.68 16.95
C PRO A 958 32.05 -1.75 16.56
N ARG A 959 31.19 -2.09 17.52
CA ARG A 959 29.73 -2.00 17.34
C ARG A 959 29.34 -0.57 16.97
N ASN A 960 28.49 -0.44 15.95
CA ASN A 960 27.88 0.83 15.60
C ASN A 960 26.67 1.07 16.52
N PRO A 961 26.67 2.10 17.39
CA PRO A 961 25.54 2.36 18.27
C PRO A 961 24.25 2.74 17.52
N ASP A 962 24.34 3.14 16.25
CA ASP A 962 23.14 3.38 15.43
C ASP A 962 22.42 2.07 15.04
N ALA A 963 23.08 0.91 15.15
CA ALA A 963 22.42 -0.38 14.93
C ALA A 963 21.30 -0.64 15.96
N ASP A 964 21.44 -0.14 17.20
CA ASP A 964 20.42 -0.24 18.24
C ASP A 964 19.19 0.65 17.97
N LYS A 965 19.30 1.58 17.01
CA LYS A 965 18.21 2.48 16.59
C LYS A 965 17.44 1.96 15.38
N LEU A 966 17.93 0.91 14.72
CA LEU A 966 17.21 0.27 13.62
C LEU A 966 15.88 -0.26 14.15
N VAL A 967 14.79 0.31 13.69
CA VAL A 967 13.45 -0.23 13.92
C VAL A 967 13.27 -1.40 12.97
N GLY A 968 12.46 -2.41 13.33
CA GLY A 968 12.17 -3.54 12.43
C GLY A 968 11.67 -3.09 11.05
N PRO A 969 11.79 -3.95 10.01
CA PRO A 969 11.39 -3.59 8.65
C PRO A 969 9.89 -3.29 8.58
N VAL A 970 9.52 -2.36 7.69
CA VAL A 970 8.11 -2.08 7.40
C VAL A 970 7.66 -3.01 6.29
N ILE A 971 6.78 -3.95 6.64
CA ILE A 971 6.19 -4.91 5.70
C ILE A 971 4.71 -4.56 5.48
N ILE A 972 4.29 -4.49 4.22
CA ILE A 972 2.97 -4.02 3.79
C ILE A 972 2.40 -4.98 2.75
N GLY A 973 1.10 -5.23 2.84
CA GLY A 973 0.37 -6.14 1.94
C GLY A 973 0.23 -7.55 2.51
N GLN A 974 -0.54 -8.38 1.82
CA GLN A 974 -0.91 -9.74 2.27
C GLN A 974 -1.39 -9.75 3.74
N GLU A 975 -0.91 -10.69 4.56
CA GLU A 975 -1.26 -10.84 5.97
C GLU A 975 -0.81 -9.65 6.85
N TYR A 976 0.17 -8.86 6.41
CA TYR A 976 0.64 -7.68 7.14
C TYR A 976 -0.30 -6.48 6.99
N GLY A 977 -1.08 -6.45 5.90
CA GLY A 977 -2.00 -5.35 5.59
C GLY A 977 -1.30 -3.98 5.67
N TYR A 978 -1.83 -3.10 6.52
CA TYR A 978 -1.25 -1.77 6.79
C TYR A 978 -0.81 -1.60 8.25
N GLN A 979 -0.58 -2.71 8.97
CA GLN A 979 -0.34 -2.74 10.41
C GLN A 979 0.85 -1.87 10.85
N ALA A 980 1.91 -1.81 10.03
CA ALA A 980 3.09 -1.00 10.33
C ALA A 980 2.79 0.49 10.51
N PHE A 981 1.73 1.00 9.86
CA PHE A 981 1.31 2.40 9.96
C PHE A 981 0.04 2.57 10.84
N GLU A 982 -0.47 1.51 11.48
CA GLU A 982 -1.54 1.62 12.45
C GLU A 982 -1.06 2.37 13.71
N SER A 983 -1.88 3.29 14.20
CA SER A 983 -1.61 4.05 15.42
C SER A 983 -2.67 3.71 16.46
N LYS A 984 -2.24 3.53 17.71
CA LYS A 984 -3.13 3.34 18.87
C LYS A 984 -3.59 4.68 19.47
N MET A 985 -3.15 5.81 18.91
CA MET A 985 -3.56 7.12 19.37
C MET A 985 -5.07 7.32 19.16
N PRO A 986 -5.81 7.81 20.16
CA PRO A 986 -7.22 8.17 20.01
C PRO A 986 -7.43 9.17 18.88
N SER A 987 -8.63 9.21 18.30
CA SER A 987 -8.99 10.22 17.30
C SER A 987 -9.50 11.49 17.97
N GLY A 988 -8.93 12.65 17.64
CA GLY A 988 -9.40 13.93 18.15
C GLY A 988 -9.04 14.19 19.61
N TRP A 989 -9.96 14.86 20.32
CA TRP A 989 -9.79 15.20 21.74
C TRP A 989 -9.99 13.95 22.61
N PHE A 990 -9.10 13.73 23.56
CA PHE A 990 -9.20 12.59 24.48
C PHE A 990 -8.74 12.93 25.89
N THR A 991 -9.45 12.42 26.90
CA THR A 991 -9.14 12.67 28.31
C THR A 991 -7.80 12.08 28.72
N HIS A 992 -7.05 12.82 29.53
CA HIS A 992 -5.83 12.31 30.16
C HIS A 992 -6.13 11.08 31.03
N THR A 993 -5.23 10.09 31.02
CA THR A 993 -5.28 8.91 31.89
C THR A 993 -3.95 8.75 32.61
N GLU A 994 -3.96 8.16 33.80
CA GLU A 994 -2.74 7.94 34.59
C GLU A 994 -1.67 7.12 33.85
N THR A 995 -2.07 6.32 32.86
CA THR A 995 -1.16 5.50 32.03
C THR A 995 -0.62 6.24 30.81
N PHE A 996 -1.22 7.35 30.39
CA PHE A 996 -0.82 8.07 29.19
C PHE A 996 0.40 8.94 29.46
N ARG A 997 1.49 8.68 28.73
CA ARG A 997 2.80 9.35 28.89
C ARG A 997 3.40 9.64 27.51
N PRO A 998 3.45 10.92 27.06
CA PRO A 998 3.93 11.25 25.71
C PRO A 998 5.36 10.80 25.37
N ASP A 999 6.23 10.73 26.39
CA ASP A 999 7.61 10.27 26.29
C ASP A 999 7.74 8.76 26.00
N THR A 1000 6.69 7.98 26.33
CA THR A 1000 6.62 6.54 26.04
C THR A 1000 6.10 6.22 24.63
N LEU A 1001 5.57 7.22 23.91
CA LEU A 1001 5.05 7.04 22.55
C LEU A 1001 6.17 6.84 21.54
N SER A 1002 5.87 6.05 20.50
CA SER A 1002 6.69 5.98 19.29
C SER A 1002 6.84 7.37 18.66
N ASN A 1003 7.91 7.60 17.87
CA ASN A 1003 8.09 8.87 17.17
C ASN A 1003 6.90 9.20 16.25
N GLN A 1004 6.31 8.18 15.62
CA GLN A 1004 5.12 8.32 14.79
C GLN A 1004 3.91 8.78 15.63
N ASP A 1005 3.59 8.08 16.71
CA ASP A 1005 2.42 8.39 17.55
C ASP A 1005 2.53 9.76 18.20
N ARG A 1006 3.74 10.10 18.67
CA ARG A 1006 4.04 11.44 19.20
C ARG A 1006 3.83 12.53 18.16
N GLY A 1007 4.09 12.24 16.88
CA GLY A 1007 3.85 13.15 15.77
C GLY A 1007 2.37 13.48 15.52
N TYR A 1008 1.43 12.67 16.03
CA TYR A 1008 0.00 12.96 15.96
C TYR A 1008 -0.48 13.90 17.05
N LEU A 1009 0.25 14.06 18.17
CA LEU A 1009 -0.13 15.02 19.19
C LEU A 1009 0.00 16.44 18.65
N ALA A 1010 -1.08 17.20 18.73
CA ALA A 1010 -1.08 18.59 18.31
C ALA A 1010 -0.19 19.42 19.24
N THR A 1011 0.63 20.29 18.66
CA THR A 1011 1.50 21.23 19.39
C THR A 1011 1.14 22.67 19.05
N LEU A 1012 1.42 23.60 19.95
CA LEU A 1012 1.39 25.04 19.66
C LEU A 1012 2.78 25.65 19.85
N ARG A 1013 3.03 26.83 19.30
CA ARG A 1013 4.32 27.51 19.43
C ARG A 1013 4.37 28.37 20.68
N LEU A 1014 5.34 28.13 21.55
CA LEU A 1014 5.64 28.91 22.75
C LEU A 1014 7.13 29.34 22.72
N GLY A 1015 7.41 30.57 22.29
CA GLY A 1015 8.79 30.98 22.01
C GLY A 1015 9.46 30.08 20.96
N ASN A 1016 10.45 29.28 21.40
CA ASN A 1016 11.15 28.26 20.60
C ASN A 1016 10.70 26.82 20.92
N GLU A 1017 9.79 26.65 21.88
CA GLU A 1017 9.25 25.36 22.30
C GLU A 1017 7.91 25.06 21.63
N TYR A 1018 7.55 23.78 21.60
CA TYR A 1018 6.33 23.27 20.98
C TYR A 1018 5.55 22.34 21.93
N PRO A 1019 5.02 22.87 23.04
CA PRO A 1019 4.26 22.06 23.98
C PRO A 1019 2.95 21.57 23.35
N TYR A 1020 2.41 20.49 23.92
CA TYR A 1020 1.18 19.86 23.43
C TYR A 1020 -0.03 20.72 23.72
N VAL A 1021 -0.96 20.82 22.76
CA VAL A 1021 -2.23 21.52 22.92
C VAL A 1021 -3.15 20.70 23.82
N CYS A 1022 -3.88 21.40 24.70
CA CYS A 1022 -4.88 20.79 25.56
C CYS A 1022 -6.12 21.67 25.71
N ARG A 1023 -7.21 21.07 26.20
CA ARG A 1023 -8.42 21.78 26.62
C ARG A 1023 -8.92 21.23 27.95
N PHE A 1024 -9.66 22.03 28.71
CA PHE A 1024 -10.26 21.61 29.98
C PHE A 1024 -11.48 22.47 30.35
N PRO A 1025 -12.43 21.92 31.12
CA PRO A 1025 -13.55 22.69 31.66
C PRO A 1025 -13.10 23.55 32.85
N MET A 1026 -13.60 24.79 32.92
CA MET A 1026 -13.40 25.70 34.04
C MET A 1026 -14.70 26.46 34.35
N MET A 1027 -15.02 26.61 35.64
CA MET A 1027 -16.15 27.42 36.08
C MET A 1027 -15.81 28.92 35.98
N VAL A 1028 -16.53 29.62 35.10
CA VAL A 1028 -16.41 31.07 34.85
C VAL A 1028 -17.78 31.70 34.98
N ASN A 1029 -17.96 32.65 35.91
CA ASN A 1029 -19.28 33.27 36.19
C ASN A 1029 -20.41 32.25 36.47
N SER A 1030 -20.10 31.15 37.18
CA SER A 1030 -21.03 30.04 37.46
C SER A 1030 -21.49 29.25 36.22
N VAL A 1031 -20.82 29.39 35.08
CA VAL A 1031 -21.02 28.60 33.87
C VAL A 1031 -19.75 27.81 33.60
N GLU A 1032 -19.87 26.52 33.33
CA GLU A 1032 -18.73 25.71 32.89
C GLU A 1032 -18.37 26.08 31.45
N LYS A 1033 -17.12 26.45 31.22
CA LYS A 1033 -16.58 26.82 29.91
C LYS A 1033 -15.38 25.98 29.57
N THR A 1034 -15.24 25.60 28.31
CA THR A 1034 -14.06 24.88 27.81
C THR A 1034 -12.99 25.88 27.41
N LEU A 1035 -11.85 25.85 28.11
CA LEU A 1035 -10.69 26.70 27.83
C LEU A 1035 -9.59 25.88 27.16
N HIS A 1036 -8.75 26.56 26.38
CA HIS A 1036 -7.64 25.95 25.64
C HIS A 1036 -6.30 26.43 26.17
N GLY A 1037 -5.29 25.57 26.14
CA GLY A 1037 -3.96 25.88 26.65
C GLY A 1037 -2.90 24.96 26.06
N TYR A 1038 -1.78 24.85 26.76
CA TYR A 1038 -0.75 23.85 26.50
C TYR A 1038 -0.46 23.03 27.76
N VAL A 1039 0.08 21.82 27.57
CA VAL A 1039 0.41 20.92 28.67
C VAL A 1039 1.78 21.26 29.23
N GLU A 1040 1.83 21.46 30.54
CA GLU A 1040 3.03 21.55 31.36
C GLU A 1040 3.25 20.20 32.08
N ASP A 1041 4.48 19.67 32.01
CA ASP A 1041 4.92 18.48 32.76
C ASP A 1041 5.57 18.93 34.06
N LEU A 1042 4.92 18.62 35.18
CA LEU A 1042 5.37 19.00 36.53
C LEU A 1042 6.29 17.93 37.16
N GLY A 1043 6.58 16.85 36.43
CA GLY A 1043 7.35 15.70 36.89
C GLY A 1043 6.50 14.66 37.63
N ASN A 1044 7.07 13.47 37.85
CA ASN A 1044 6.42 12.32 38.50
C ASN A 1044 5.09 11.85 37.84
N GLY A 1045 4.85 12.23 36.59
CA GLY A 1045 3.62 11.90 35.87
C GLY A 1045 2.45 12.84 36.17
N ASP A 1046 2.69 13.98 36.82
CA ASP A 1046 1.72 15.03 36.99
C ASP A 1046 1.80 16.02 35.82
N PHE A 1047 0.70 16.16 35.10
CA PHE A 1047 0.54 17.10 34.00
C PHE A 1047 -0.56 18.11 34.31
N GLN A 1048 -0.41 19.33 33.81
CA GLN A 1048 -1.40 20.38 33.93
C GLN A 1048 -1.59 21.09 32.59
N CYS A 1049 -2.83 21.23 32.14
CA CYS A 1049 -3.16 22.15 31.06
C CYS A 1049 -3.18 23.59 31.60
N THR A 1050 -2.41 24.48 30.96
CA THR A 1050 -2.14 25.84 31.42
C THR A 1050 -2.18 26.86 30.28
N GLY A 1051 -2.54 28.10 30.61
CA GLY A 1051 -2.36 29.28 29.77
C GLY A 1051 -1.04 30.00 30.00
N GLY A 1052 -0.12 29.43 30.79
CA GLY A 1052 1.13 30.07 31.22
C GLY A 1052 0.91 31.26 32.17
N ASP A 1053 1.98 32.00 32.43
CA ASP A 1053 1.98 33.12 33.39
C ASP A 1053 1.30 34.39 32.86
N GLU A 1054 1.09 34.47 31.54
CA GLU A 1054 0.64 35.70 30.87
C GLU A 1054 -0.86 35.69 30.51
N ILE A 1055 -1.55 34.55 30.66
CA ILE A 1055 -2.98 34.40 30.32
C ILE A 1055 -3.79 34.10 31.58
N THR A 1056 -4.80 34.93 31.84
CA THR A 1056 -5.67 34.84 33.02
C THR A 1056 -7.14 34.81 32.63
N VAL A 1057 -7.97 34.32 33.55
CA VAL A 1057 -9.44 34.38 33.48
C VAL A 1057 -9.92 35.43 34.48
N ARG A 1058 -10.75 36.37 34.03
CA ARG A 1058 -11.32 37.46 34.84
C ARG A 1058 -12.83 37.31 34.93
N ASP A 1059 -13.32 37.02 36.12
CA ASP A 1059 -14.75 36.84 36.37
C ASP A 1059 -15.20 37.45 37.71
N SER A 1060 -16.44 37.17 38.11
CA SER A 1060 -17.02 37.62 39.39
C SER A 1060 -16.23 37.17 40.64
N SER A 1061 -15.33 36.19 40.53
CA SER A 1061 -14.45 35.71 41.60
C SER A 1061 -13.07 36.39 41.60
N GLY A 1062 -12.79 37.26 40.63
CA GLY A 1062 -11.53 37.97 40.45
C GLY A 1062 -10.71 37.48 39.26
N GLU A 1063 -9.45 37.91 39.19
CA GLU A 1063 -8.48 37.46 38.18
C GLU A 1063 -7.75 36.22 38.70
N ARG A 1064 -7.79 35.13 37.92
CA ARG A 1064 -7.22 33.82 38.27
C ARG A 1064 -6.37 33.30 37.10
N PRO A 1065 -5.31 32.52 37.36
CA PRO A 1065 -4.54 31.90 36.28
C PRO A 1065 -5.39 30.88 35.51
N LEU A 1066 -5.12 30.72 34.21
CA LEU A 1066 -5.79 29.73 33.35
C LEU A 1066 -5.12 28.37 33.59
N LEU A 1067 -5.66 27.58 34.53
CA LEU A 1067 -5.10 26.30 34.96
C LEU A 1067 -6.19 25.24 35.16
N SER A 1068 -5.94 24.04 34.65
CA SER A 1068 -6.73 22.84 34.96
C SER A 1068 -6.39 22.26 36.34
N GLU A 1069 -7.26 21.38 36.85
CA GLU A 1069 -6.86 20.46 37.93
C GLU A 1069 -5.78 19.47 37.40
N LEU A 1070 -4.87 19.03 38.28
CA LEU A 1070 -3.81 18.08 37.91
C LEU A 1070 -4.39 16.84 37.24
N ASN A 1071 -3.82 16.47 36.09
CA ASN A 1071 -4.21 15.30 35.28
C ASN A 1071 -5.69 15.29 34.84
N ARG A 1072 -6.40 16.43 34.91
CA ARG A 1072 -7.81 16.58 34.52
C ARG A 1072 -7.96 17.57 33.37
N PHE A 1073 -7.60 17.11 32.18
CA PHE A 1073 -7.72 17.84 30.93
C PHE A 1073 -7.79 16.83 29.76
N GLU A 1074 -8.00 17.34 28.56
CA GLU A 1074 -7.96 16.55 27.32
C GLU A 1074 -6.75 16.94 26.46
N TRP A 1075 -6.13 15.93 25.87
CA TRP A 1075 -5.12 16.04 24.83
C TRP A 1075 -5.78 16.13 23.46
N LEU A 1076 -5.04 16.61 22.46
CA LEU A 1076 -5.47 16.56 21.07
C LEU A 1076 -4.56 15.65 20.24
N SER A 1077 -5.15 14.58 19.70
CA SER A 1077 -4.54 13.75 18.66
C SER A 1077 -5.12 14.12 17.29
N LEU A 1078 -4.22 14.30 16.32
CA LEU A 1078 -4.57 14.57 14.92
C LEU A 1078 -4.74 13.27 14.11
N ASN A 1079 -4.62 12.09 14.71
CA ASN A 1079 -4.84 10.80 14.04
C ASN A 1079 -6.33 10.56 13.79
N ASN A 1080 -6.87 10.99 12.65
CA ASN A 1080 -8.24 10.67 12.26
C ASN A 1080 -8.33 10.50 10.74
N ARG A 1081 -8.44 9.24 10.31
CA ARG A 1081 -8.39 8.85 8.89
C ARG A 1081 -9.67 9.22 8.13
N ALA A 1082 -10.83 9.10 8.78
CA ALA A 1082 -12.11 9.43 8.16
C ALA A 1082 -12.15 10.93 7.81
N ASP A 1083 -11.62 11.77 8.71
CA ASP A 1083 -11.68 13.23 8.60
C ASP A 1083 -10.36 13.86 8.15
N VAL A 1084 -9.46 13.10 7.51
CA VAL A 1084 -8.16 13.63 7.04
C VAL A 1084 -8.34 14.92 6.23
N GLY A 1085 -7.56 15.94 6.57
CA GLY A 1085 -7.65 17.28 5.98
C GLY A 1085 -8.72 18.19 6.60
N GLN A 1086 -9.77 17.64 7.21
CA GLN A 1086 -10.80 18.45 7.87
C GLN A 1086 -10.24 19.22 9.06
N ARG A 1087 -10.83 20.39 9.32
CA ARG A 1087 -10.42 21.26 10.43
C ARG A 1087 -10.87 20.70 11.76
N VAL A 1088 -9.96 20.67 12.73
CA VAL A 1088 -10.28 20.24 14.10
C VAL A 1088 -11.20 21.26 14.75
N LYS A 1089 -12.32 20.81 15.32
CA LYS A 1089 -13.25 21.64 16.09
C LYS A 1089 -12.69 21.93 17.48
N ALA A 1090 -12.90 23.15 17.96
CA ALA A 1090 -12.40 23.56 19.27
C ALA A 1090 -13.16 22.90 20.44
N THR A 1091 -14.46 22.69 20.26
CA THR A 1091 -15.36 22.00 21.21
C THR A 1091 -16.32 21.11 20.43
N GLU A 1092 -16.93 20.12 21.10
CA GLU A 1092 -17.90 19.21 20.45
C GLU A 1092 -19.22 19.89 20.11
N SER A 1093 -19.61 20.91 20.89
CA SER A 1093 -20.88 21.62 20.75
C SER A 1093 -20.82 22.83 19.80
N SER A 1094 -19.73 23.01 19.06
CA SER A 1094 -19.52 24.19 18.20
C SER A 1094 -18.83 23.84 16.88
N ASP A 1095 -19.27 24.48 15.81
CA ASP A 1095 -18.62 24.42 14.50
C ASP A 1095 -17.34 25.26 14.41
N ALA A 1096 -16.98 26.00 15.47
CA ALA A 1096 -15.79 26.82 15.49
C ALA A 1096 -14.51 25.97 15.45
N ASN A 1097 -13.61 26.28 14.50
CA ASN A 1097 -12.36 25.56 14.33
C ASN A 1097 -11.33 25.99 15.38
N LEU A 1098 -10.51 25.03 15.84
CA LEU A 1098 -9.39 25.27 16.73
C LEU A 1098 -8.30 26.10 16.03
N CYS A 1099 -7.75 27.07 16.76
CA CYS A 1099 -6.63 27.90 16.31
C CYS A 1099 -5.57 28.08 17.39
N SER A 1100 -4.34 28.38 16.97
CA SER A 1100 -3.24 28.75 17.85
C SER A 1100 -2.35 29.80 17.21
N LEU A 1101 -1.62 30.57 18.03
CA LEU A 1101 -0.68 31.56 17.51
C LEU A 1101 0.55 30.89 16.89
N THR A 1102 1.00 31.43 15.74
CA THR A 1102 2.14 30.90 14.97
C THR A 1102 3.33 31.87 14.94
N LYS A 1103 3.11 33.16 15.25
CA LYS A 1103 4.16 34.19 15.26
C LYS A 1103 5.29 33.92 16.26
N GLY A 1104 4.99 33.27 17.40
CA GLY A 1104 5.97 33.00 18.47
C GLY A 1104 6.44 34.26 19.20
N GLY A 1105 7.42 34.11 20.11
CA GLY A 1105 7.93 35.19 20.96
C GLY A 1105 7.15 35.33 22.27
N GLU A 1106 6.75 36.55 22.64
CA GLU A 1106 5.96 36.83 23.85
C GLU A 1106 4.48 36.41 23.73
N TRP A 1107 4.00 36.14 22.51
CA TRP A 1107 2.60 35.80 22.24
C TRP A 1107 2.43 34.32 21.96
N TYR A 1108 1.52 33.68 22.70
CA TYR A 1108 1.19 32.26 22.62
C TYR A 1108 -0.26 32.00 23.03
N GLY A 1109 -0.68 30.73 22.93
CA GLY A 1109 -2.00 30.26 23.33
C GLY A 1109 -2.80 29.67 22.17
N ALA A 1110 -3.89 29.01 22.55
CA ALA A 1110 -4.86 28.39 21.67
C ALA A 1110 -6.27 28.91 21.99
N GLY A 1111 -7.17 28.76 21.02
CA GLY A 1111 -8.56 29.16 21.13
C GLY A 1111 -9.34 28.70 19.89
N TYR A 1112 -10.36 29.45 19.49
CA TYR A 1112 -11.21 29.11 18.36
C TYR A 1112 -11.41 30.28 17.40
N VAL A 1113 -11.67 29.96 16.14
CA VAL A 1113 -11.97 30.95 15.09
C VAL A 1113 -13.44 31.36 15.20
N ASN A 1114 -13.69 32.64 15.49
CA ASN A 1114 -15.06 33.16 15.52
C ASN A 1114 -15.58 33.54 14.12
N GLU A 1115 -16.85 33.96 14.04
CA GLU A 1115 -17.53 34.38 12.80
C GLU A 1115 -16.82 35.52 12.05
N LEU A 1116 -15.99 36.32 12.74
CA LEU A 1116 -15.21 37.40 12.13
C LEU A 1116 -13.84 36.93 11.62
N GLY A 1117 -13.56 35.63 11.66
CA GLY A 1117 -12.28 35.06 11.26
C GLY A 1117 -11.13 35.44 12.21
N LYS A 1118 -11.41 35.71 13.48
CA LYS A 1118 -10.39 36.02 14.51
C LYS A 1118 -10.20 34.81 15.40
N CYS A 1119 -8.94 34.54 15.78
CA CYS A 1119 -8.63 33.55 16.80
C CYS A 1119 -8.85 34.17 18.19
N VAL A 1120 -9.80 33.61 18.94
CA VAL A 1120 -10.25 34.13 20.23
C VAL A 1120 -10.37 33.01 21.26
N GLN A 1121 -10.40 33.38 22.53
CA GLN A 1121 -10.90 32.53 23.61
C GLN A 1121 -12.21 33.10 24.14
N GLU A 1122 -12.71 32.49 25.22
CA GLU A 1122 -13.82 33.02 25.98
C GLU A 1122 -13.59 34.51 26.34
N PRO A 1123 -14.64 35.36 26.32
CA PRO A 1123 -14.50 36.80 26.55
C PRO A 1123 -13.83 37.19 27.88
N GLU A 1124 -13.89 36.30 28.87
CA GLU A 1124 -13.27 36.43 30.19
C GLU A 1124 -11.77 36.11 30.21
N VAL A 1125 -11.17 35.70 29.09
CA VAL A 1125 -9.74 35.37 28.98
C VAL A 1125 -8.94 36.59 28.53
N TYR A 1126 -7.97 37.00 29.35
CA TYR A 1126 -7.16 38.20 29.16
C TYR A 1126 -5.67 37.91 29.21
N TRP A 1127 -4.91 38.75 28.52
CA TRP A 1127 -3.49 38.90 28.75
C TRP A 1127 -3.23 39.63 30.07
N SER A 1128 -2.08 39.36 30.69
CA SER A 1128 -1.54 40.06 31.87
C SER A 1128 -1.53 41.59 31.70
N ASN A 1129 -1.35 42.07 30.46
CA ASN A 1129 -1.38 43.49 30.09
C ASN A 1129 -2.79 44.13 30.11
N GLY A 1130 -3.82 43.34 30.42
CA GLY A 1130 -5.19 43.78 30.57
C GLY A 1130 -6.05 43.77 29.31
N ASN A 1131 -5.52 43.36 28.17
CA ASN A 1131 -6.28 43.23 26.92
C ASN A 1131 -6.90 41.83 26.76
N PRO A 1132 -8.07 41.68 26.12
CA PRO A 1132 -8.63 40.38 25.80
C PRO A 1132 -7.69 39.52 24.93
N TRP A 1133 -7.72 38.20 25.10
CA TRP A 1133 -7.00 37.28 24.23
C TRP A 1133 -7.73 37.16 22.87
N LEU A 1134 -7.31 37.98 21.90
CA LEU A 1134 -7.92 38.05 20.57
C LEU A 1134 -6.90 38.46 19.51
N PHE A 1135 -6.86 37.71 18.40
CA PHE A 1135 -5.91 37.92 17.33
C PHE A 1135 -6.59 37.87 15.95
N SER A 1136 -6.42 38.93 15.15
CA SER A 1136 -6.93 38.99 13.77
C SER A 1136 -5.98 38.37 12.75
N ASP A 1137 -4.71 38.16 13.10
CA ASP A 1137 -3.68 37.60 12.23
C ASP A 1137 -2.65 36.81 13.05
N GLY A 1138 -1.71 36.15 12.38
CA GLY A 1138 -0.61 35.45 13.06
C GLY A 1138 -1.01 34.18 13.82
N TYR A 1139 -2.14 33.58 13.45
CA TYR A 1139 -2.61 32.29 13.96
C TYR A 1139 -2.71 31.26 12.83
N GLY A 1140 -2.67 29.98 13.20
CA GLY A 1140 -2.92 28.83 12.34
C GLY A 1140 -4.09 28.01 12.84
N GLN A 1141 -4.56 27.07 12.02
CA GLN A 1141 -5.61 26.11 12.36
C GLN A 1141 -5.08 24.68 12.22
N TYR A 1142 -5.68 23.76 12.94
CA TYR A 1142 -5.32 22.34 12.94
C TYR A 1142 -6.20 21.55 11.96
N SER A 1143 -5.61 20.54 11.33
CA SER A 1143 -6.33 19.57 10.51
C SER A 1143 -5.94 18.16 10.91
N TYR A 1144 -6.88 17.22 10.79
CA TYR A 1144 -6.58 15.79 10.96
C TYR A 1144 -5.64 15.29 9.87
N ARG A 1145 -4.85 14.28 10.22
CA ARG A 1145 -3.75 13.73 9.43
C ARG A 1145 -3.99 12.29 9.00
#